data_AF-A0A812PVM4-F1
#
_entry.id   AF-A0A812PVM4-F1
#
_cell.length_a   1.000
_cell.length_b   1.000
_cell.length_c   1.000
_cell.angle_alpha   90.00
_cell.angle_beta   90.00
_cell.angle_gamma   90.00
#
_symmetry.space_group_name_H-M   'P 1'
#
loop_
_entity.id
_entity.type
_entity.pdbx_description
1 polymer ?
#
loop_
_entity_poly.entity_id
_entity_poly.type
_entity_poly.pdbx_seq_one_letter_code
_entity_poly.pdbx_strand_id
1 'polypeptide(L)'
;MNRMHPFAMFGSLLLFTLLGGVSAQIPEATLLENHEKGEIRLAEVRRYVLRSRNARLGLFVQIGHHDWASQISHCLEEVLSATDEPTGVHLNFVNGTAPSDDEVEELLGYVQGKHSKANIFVTNSAGAAADMPQFLMQLDSATRGGVDYDIVLKLRVSPKDDVQQLASQSLCGSRFQVRSVLNAFATQPSLDLIAPAGTIIDRKMSAKHLAPPVFSKILGNRTWAGPSASSAKGVRSLLLMNTGNVGLHEAEDLTTYVAGGSFWLRRQAEPVKTAVSAIPRLAPLIQQHNDEARALEHALECFVTTALRLRGRSLATMPTAPKVIAMYYPQFHKVPELEKFFGDGYTDWKALQDFKGQGLRKPLSEERGGLGFYDLMKRQVRGHQANLAKTHGVHGFSYYHYWFNGEGGHNKSVMWKVPYQVLHDGQPNLPYFLTWANEPWTKRFTGNAGEDVLIAQTYGQREQWEEHFEHLVQYFKDHRYMKIDNKPIFAILRPQLLEGKLEPMLKLWRSLAVQKGFPGLYIISSVGRRFYEEHNYKAELLDGAFHNSANCRDLCGGVASNRDLFLVKEPHQYWGATTGFDGRVHGNGGAMKVTPKDFQHALVQSFANMTAMPQRHLPENLFFVGSWNHWAEQHTLEPDDTYVFGYLSALRNALEHVQPKKLEALKTGSTTHESV
;
A
#
# COMPACT_ATOMS: atom_id res chain seq x y z
N MET A 1 17.53 46.20 -45.78
CA MET A 1 18.02 47.50 -45.27
C MET A 1 17.61 47.54 -43.79
N ASN A 2 18.48 47.74 -42.81
CA ASN A 2 19.94 48.05 -42.81
C ASN A 2 20.73 46.81 -42.32
N ARG A 3 21.85 46.40 -42.93
CA ARG A 3 23.20 47.05 -43.02
C ARG A 3 23.82 47.22 -41.62
N MET A 4 25.06 46.79 -41.32
CA MET A 4 26.15 46.35 -42.23
C MET A 4 27.25 45.51 -41.53
N HIS A 5 27.82 44.54 -42.28
CA HIS A 5 29.20 43.98 -42.20
C HIS A 5 30.27 45.04 -42.63
N PRO A 6 31.59 44.80 -42.88
CA PRO A 6 32.43 43.57 -43.06
C PRO A 6 33.73 43.59 -42.19
N PHE A 7 34.81 42.81 -42.35
CA PHE A 7 35.32 41.77 -43.30
C PHE A 7 35.61 40.44 -42.52
N ALA A 8 36.10 39.29 -43.03
CA ALA A 8 36.94 38.86 -44.18
C ALA A 8 38.47 39.12 -44.01
N MET A 9 39.43 38.38 -44.62
CA MET A 9 39.43 37.15 -45.44
C MET A 9 40.89 36.69 -45.65
N PHE A 10 41.19 35.38 -45.82
CA PHE A 10 42.51 34.81 -46.20
C PHE A 10 43.69 35.16 -45.26
N GLY A 11 44.84 34.48 -45.25
CA GLY A 11 45.24 33.21 -45.88
C GLY A 11 46.71 32.89 -45.57
N SER A 12 46.99 31.64 -45.20
CA SER A 12 48.16 30.82 -45.56
C SER A 12 49.63 31.34 -45.46
N LEU A 13 50.48 30.50 -44.84
CA LEU A 13 51.96 30.43 -44.88
C LEU A 13 52.73 31.51 -44.07
N LEU A 14 53.53 31.13 -43.04
CA LEU A 14 54.95 30.67 -43.07
C LEU A 14 55.92 31.83 -43.44
N LEU A 15 57.01 32.17 -42.72
CA LEU A 15 57.98 31.39 -41.92
C LEU A 15 58.68 32.31 -40.87
N PHE A 16 59.04 31.80 -39.67
CA PHE A 16 60.29 32.02 -38.87
C PHE A 16 60.79 33.48 -38.55
N THR A 17 61.40 33.86 -37.41
CA THR A 17 61.92 33.25 -36.15
C THR A 17 61.82 34.34 -35.02
N LEU A 18 61.84 34.05 -33.71
CA LEU A 18 63.01 33.68 -32.88
C LEU A 18 62.61 33.38 -31.40
N LEU A 19 63.35 32.46 -30.76
CA LEU A 19 63.53 32.23 -29.30
C LEU A 19 62.36 31.67 -28.44
N GLY A 20 62.54 30.43 -27.93
CA GLY A 20 61.80 29.87 -26.77
C GLY A 20 61.76 28.33 -26.74
N GLY A 21 62.32 27.69 -25.70
CA GLY A 21 62.57 26.24 -25.58
C GLY A 21 61.41 25.26 -25.92
N VAL A 22 61.65 24.14 -26.63
CA VAL A 22 62.18 22.84 -26.11
C VAL A 22 61.12 22.12 -25.24
N SER A 23 60.64 20.89 -25.52
CA SER A 23 60.96 19.89 -26.56
C SER A 23 59.81 18.87 -26.77
N ALA A 24 59.85 18.23 -27.94
CA ALA A 24 59.18 17.02 -28.45
C ALA A 24 58.94 15.85 -27.44
N GLN A 25 58.17 14.77 -27.72
CA GLN A 25 57.63 14.21 -28.97
C GLN A 25 56.54 13.15 -28.69
N ILE A 26 55.74 12.77 -29.70
CA ILE A 26 54.97 11.50 -29.72
C ILE A 26 55.88 10.39 -30.27
N PRO A 27 55.85 9.16 -29.74
CA PRO A 27 56.26 7.97 -30.47
C PRO A 27 55.16 6.91 -30.63
N GLU A 28 55.24 6.21 -31.76
CA GLU A 28 54.45 5.03 -32.13
C GLU A 28 55.29 3.75 -31.92
N ALA A 29 54.62 2.59 -31.88
CA ALA A 29 55.16 1.23 -32.11
C ALA A 29 56.18 0.59 -31.12
N THR A 30 55.71 -0.50 -30.49
CA THR A 30 56.41 -1.77 -30.18
C THR A 30 57.89 -1.80 -29.77
N LEU A 31 58.13 -2.22 -28.51
CA LEU A 31 59.18 -3.18 -28.16
C LEU A 31 58.70 -4.06 -26.98
N LEU A 32 58.97 -5.36 -27.07
CA LEU A 32 58.72 -6.35 -26.00
C LEU A 32 59.88 -6.32 -25.00
N GLU A 33 59.59 -6.16 -23.70
CA GLU A 33 60.44 -6.69 -22.63
C GLU A 33 59.64 -6.87 -21.33
N ASN A 34 60.08 -7.78 -20.45
CA ASN A 34 59.25 -8.42 -19.42
C ASN A 34 59.42 -7.85 -17.99
N HIS A 35 58.37 -8.03 -17.18
CA HIS A 35 58.33 -7.90 -15.71
C HIS A 35 58.47 -6.46 -15.15
N GLU A 36 57.92 -6.06 -14.00
CA GLU A 36 57.51 -6.81 -12.79
C GLU A 36 56.06 -6.56 -12.30
N LYS A 37 55.72 -7.14 -11.14
CA LYS A 37 54.38 -7.21 -10.54
C LYS A 37 53.99 -5.92 -9.80
N GLY A 38 52.74 -5.50 -10.00
CA GLY A 38 51.88 -5.00 -8.91
C GLY A 38 51.89 -3.51 -8.62
N GLU A 39 51.06 -2.75 -9.35
CA GLU A 39 50.43 -1.52 -8.83
C GLU A 39 49.17 -1.19 -9.67
N ILE A 40 48.00 -1.13 -9.05
CA ILE A 40 46.76 -0.69 -9.72
C ILE A 40 46.60 0.81 -9.50
N ARG A 41 46.63 1.59 -10.58
CA ARG A 41 46.49 3.04 -10.54
C ARG A 41 45.09 3.47 -10.07
N LEU A 42 45.05 4.34 -9.06
CA LEU A 42 43.86 5.08 -8.64
C LEU A 42 43.38 5.99 -9.78
N ALA A 43 42.22 5.68 -10.37
CA ALA A 43 41.51 6.59 -11.26
C ALA A 43 40.78 7.69 -10.48
N GLU A 44 40.73 8.90 -11.06
CA GLU A 44 40.30 10.15 -10.41
C GLU A 44 38.96 10.09 -9.65
N VAL A 45 39.00 10.39 -8.35
CA VAL A 45 37.79 10.67 -7.56
C VAL A 45 37.32 12.10 -7.81
N ARG A 46 36.40 12.30 -8.76
CA ARG A 46 35.70 13.59 -8.92
C ARG A 46 34.69 13.80 -7.79
N ARG A 47 34.98 14.75 -6.88
CA ARG A 47 34.01 15.29 -5.92
C ARG A 47 32.90 16.04 -6.67
N TYR A 48 31.64 15.68 -6.40
CA TYR A 48 30.48 16.49 -6.74
C TYR A 48 29.73 16.88 -5.46
N VAL A 49 29.50 18.18 -5.26
CA VAL A 49 28.73 18.71 -4.13
C VAL A 49 27.33 19.10 -4.60
N LEU A 50 26.34 18.39 -4.07
CA LEU A 50 24.93 18.77 -3.89
C LEU A 50 24.14 19.31 -5.10
N ARG A 51 23.54 18.38 -5.86
CA ARG A 51 22.07 18.30 -6.00
C ARG A 51 21.63 16.88 -5.64
N SER A 52 20.37 16.69 -5.27
CA SER A 52 19.85 15.46 -4.63
C SER A 52 20.27 14.18 -5.35
N ARG A 53 21.18 13.41 -4.75
CA ARG A 53 21.32 11.99 -5.08
C ARG A 53 20.17 11.24 -4.42
N ASN A 54 19.43 10.47 -5.21
CA ASN A 54 18.49 9.50 -4.68
C ASN A 54 19.27 8.44 -3.86
N ALA A 55 18.62 7.88 -2.85
CA ALA A 55 19.24 6.92 -1.93
C ALA A 55 19.51 5.58 -2.63
N ARG A 56 20.73 5.04 -2.48
CA ARG A 56 21.04 3.67 -2.90
C ARG A 56 20.29 2.69 -2.01
N LEU A 57 19.48 1.84 -2.62
CA LEU A 57 18.56 0.95 -1.93
C LEU A 57 19.09 -0.49 -1.88
N GLY A 58 19.10 -1.08 -0.68
CA GLY A 58 19.39 -2.50 -0.47
C GLY A 58 18.20 -3.24 0.14
N LEU A 59 17.69 -4.25 -0.55
CA LEU A 59 16.69 -5.18 -0.03
C LEU A 59 17.40 -6.47 0.40
N PHE A 60 17.19 -6.88 1.65
CA PHE A 60 17.79 -8.07 2.25
C PHE A 60 16.68 -9.00 2.72
N VAL A 61 16.57 -10.17 2.10
CA VAL A 61 15.51 -11.15 2.35
C VAL A 61 16.10 -12.44 2.88
N GLN A 62 15.49 -12.97 3.93
CA GLN A 62 15.96 -14.15 4.65
C GLN A 62 14.90 -15.24 4.56
N ILE A 63 15.23 -16.33 3.85
CA ILE A 63 14.28 -17.33 3.37
C ILE A 63 14.47 -18.63 4.15
N GLY A 64 13.44 -19.02 4.90
CA GLY A 64 13.42 -20.22 5.74
C GLY A 64 12.73 -21.45 5.15
N HIS A 65 12.19 -21.39 3.93
CA HIS A 65 11.40 -22.47 3.31
C HIS A 65 11.32 -22.36 1.78
N HIS A 66 10.79 -23.40 1.12
CA HIS A 66 10.68 -23.50 -0.34
C HIS A 66 9.57 -22.63 -0.96
N ASP A 67 8.41 -22.46 -0.32
CA ASP A 67 7.28 -21.68 -0.86
C ASP A 67 7.46 -20.15 -0.68
N TRP A 68 8.62 -19.60 -1.03
CA TRP A 68 9.02 -18.22 -0.74
C TRP A 68 8.68 -17.24 -1.86
N ALA A 69 8.77 -17.66 -3.13
CA ALA A 69 8.71 -16.76 -4.29
C ALA A 69 7.38 -16.01 -4.36
N SER A 70 6.25 -16.70 -4.16
CA SER A 70 4.90 -16.12 -4.12
C SER A 70 4.70 -15.13 -2.97
N GLN A 71 5.46 -15.24 -1.87
CA GLN A 71 5.35 -14.37 -0.70
C GLN A 71 6.10 -13.05 -0.85
N ILE A 72 7.15 -13.01 -1.69
CA ILE A 72 7.98 -11.81 -1.87
C ILE A 72 7.92 -11.19 -3.26
N SER A 73 7.42 -11.88 -4.30
CA SER A 73 7.34 -11.36 -5.67
C SER A 73 6.59 -10.02 -5.76
N HIS A 74 5.44 -9.90 -5.08
CA HIS A 74 4.69 -8.63 -4.97
C HIS A 74 5.52 -7.53 -4.30
N CYS A 75 6.14 -7.85 -3.16
CA CYS A 75 6.98 -6.91 -2.42
C CYS A 75 8.19 -6.43 -3.24
N LEU A 76 8.84 -7.33 -3.98
CA LEU A 76 9.93 -7.04 -4.91
C LEU A 76 9.46 -6.10 -6.02
N GLU A 77 8.36 -6.41 -6.70
CA GLU A 77 7.83 -5.59 -7.79
C GLU A 77 7.42 -4.19 -7.31
N GLU A 78 6.78 -4.06 -6.15
CA GLU A 78 6.39 -2.75 -5.60
C GLU A 78 7.59 -1.93 -5.10
N VAL A 79 8.64 -2.56 -4.55
CA VAL A 79 9.88 -1.88 -4.17
C VAL A 79 10.66 -1.41 -5.40
N LEU A 80 10.82 -2.26 -6.42
CA LEU A 80 11.53 -1.92 -7.65
C LEU A 80 10.75 -0.95 -8.54
N SER A 81 9.42 -0.93 -8.46
CA SER A 81 8.56 0.06 -9.12
C SER A 81 8.50 1.41 -8.40
N ALA A 82 8.98 1.50 -7.15
CA ALA A 82 8.93 2.74 -6.38
C ALA A 82 10.05 3.72 -6.75
N THR A 83 11.19 3.23 -7.24
CA THR A 83 12.41 3.99 -7.50
C THR A 83 12.97 3.76 -8.91
N ASP A 84 13.61 4.78 -9.47
CA ASP A 84 14.37 4.69 -10.71
C ASP A 84 15.86 4.36 -10.49
N GLU A 85 16.30 4.20 -9.24
CA GLU A 85 17.69 3.93 -8.90
C GLU A 85 18.05 2.43 -8.93
N PRO A 86 19.32 2.10 -9.23
CA PRO A 86 19.84 0.76 -9.03
C PRO A 86 19.60 0.25 -7.61
N THR A 87 18.95 -0.90 -7.51
CA THR A 87 18.56 -1.52 -6.23
C THR A 87 19.24 -2.86 -6.08
N GLY A 88 19.95 -3.07 -4.97
CA GLY A 88 20.53 -4.36 -4.63
C GLY A 88 19.52 -5.26 -3.94
N VAL A 89 19.38 -6.51 -4.38
CA VAL A 89 18.45 -7.50 -3.81
C VAL A 89 19.27 -8.70 -3.36
N HIS A 90 19.33 -8.92 -2.05
CA HIS A 90 20.12 -9.98 -1.40
C HIS A 90 19.20 -11.03 -0.84
N LEU A 91 19.10 -12.18 -1.51
CA LEU A 91 18.26 -13.30 -1.13
C LEU A 91 19.12 -14.36 -0.46
N ASN A 92 18.84 -14.67 0.80
CA ASN A 92 19.62 -15.63 1.56
C ASN A 92 18.76 -16.75 2.14
N PHE A 93 19.09 -17.98 1.77
CA PHE A 93 18.45 -19.20 2.24
C PHE A 93 19.14 -19.70 3.51
N VAL A 94 18.40 -19.83 4.63
CA VAL A 94 18.99 -20.14 5.95
C VAL A 94 18.81 -21.59 6.41
N ASN A 95 17.75 -22.26 5.96
CA ASN A 95 17.34 -23.57 6.48
C ASN A 95 17.80 -24.77 5.63
N GLY A 96 18.86 -24.64 4.85
CA GLY A 96 19.35 -25.72 3.96
C GLY A 96 18.49 -25.98 2.72
N THR A 97 17.34 -25.30 2.61
CA THR A 97 16.48 -25.25 1.44
C THR A 97 17.13 -24.36 0.38
N ALA A 98 18.19 -24.85 -0.27
CA ALA A 98 18.74 -24.20 -1.47
C ALA A 98 17.63 -24.14 -2.53
N PRO A 99 17.48 -23.03 -3.26
CA PRO A 99 16.63 -23.03 -4.45
C PRO A 99 17.27 -23.90 -5.54
N SER A 100 16.48 -24.45 -6.45
CA SER A 100 17.04 -25.01 -7.69
C SER A 100 17.60 -23.91 -8.59
N ASP A 101 18.48 -24.28 -9.52
CA ASP A 101 18.96 -23.33 -10.53
C ASP A 101 17.77 -22.77 -11.35
N ASP A 102 16.76 -23.60 -11.67
CA ASP A 102 15.52 -23.19 -12.35
C ASP A 102 14.74 -22.13 -11.54
N GLU A 103 14.58 -22.29 -10.21
CA GLU A 103 13.89 -21.32 -9.34
C GLU A 103 14.65 -19.98 -9.28
N VAL A 104 15.99 -20.03 -9.35
CA VAL A 104 16.82 -18.82 -9.43
C VAL A 104 16.70 -18.17 -10.80
N GLU A 105 16.76 -18.93 -11.90
CA GLU A 105 16.61 -18.39 -13.26
C GLU A 105 15.21 -17.81 -13.51
N GLU A 106 14.14 -18.45 -13.03
CA GLU A 106 12.77 -17.92 -13.12
C GLU A 106 12.66 -16.56 -12.42
N LEU A 107 13.19 -16.45 -11.19
CA LEU A 107 13.19 -15.19 -10.46
C LEU A 107 14.06 -14.12 -11.16
N LEU A 108 15.27 -14.47 -11.58
CA LEU A 108 16.17 -13.56 -12.28
C LEU A 108 15.51 -13.04 -13.57
N GLY A 109 14.92 -13.92 -14.37
CA GLY A 109 14.19 -13.57 -15.58
C GLY A 109 12.98 -12.68 -15.31
N TYR A 110 12.17 -13.01 -14.29
CA TYR A 110 11.02 -12.21 -13.86
C TYR A 110 11.44 -10.77 -13.49
N VAL A 111 12.46 -10.64 -12.66
CA VAL A 111 12.89 -9.33 -12.14
C VAL A 111 13.66 -8.55 -13.19
N GLN A 112 14.62 -9.15 -13.90
CA GLN A 112 15.43 -8.45 -14.92
C GLN A 112 14.59 -8.04 -16.13
N GLY A 113 13.61 -8.86 -16.53
CA GLY A 113 12.69 -8.55 -17.63
C GLY A 113 11.76 -7.35 -17.36
N LYS A 114 11.46 -7.05 -16.08
CA LYS A 114 10.66 -5.89 -15.67
C LYS A 114 11.50 -4.70 -15.16
N HIS A 115 12.66 -4.97 -14.55
CA HIS A 115 13.47 -4.03 -13.79
C HIS A 115 14.97 -4.23 -14.05
N SER A 116 15.46 -3.80 -15.22
CA SER A 116 16.86 -3.90 -15.66
C SER A 116 17.90 -3.21 -14.75
N LYS A 117 17.47 -2.52 -13.69
CA LYS A 117 18.31 -1.83 -12.69
C LYS A 117 18.45 -2.63 -11.37
N ALA A 118 17.83 -3.79 -11.26
CA ALA A 118 17.93 -4.65 -10.09
C ALA A 118 19.20 -5.52 -10.15
N ASN A 119 20.05 -5.41 -9.14
CA ASN A 119 21.24 -6.25 -8.98
C ASN A 119 20.93 -7.34 -7.94
N ILE A 120 20.77 -8.59 -8.38
CA ILE A 120 20.34 -9.69 -7.53
C ILE A 120 21.55 -10.52 -7.09
N PHE A 121 21.62 -10.82 -5.80
CA PHE A 121 22.62 -11.65 -5.15
C PHE A 121 21.89 -12.78 -4.42
N VAL A 122 22.24 -14.02 -4.72
CA VAL A 122 21.67 -15.21 -4.07
C VAL A 122 22.76 -15.89 -3.25
N THR A 123 22.47 -16.18 -1.99
CA THR A 123 23.39 -16.89 -1.08
C THR A 123 22.67 -18.00 -0.32
N ASN A 124 23.39 -19.09 -0.07
CA ASN A 124 22.95 -20.15 0.84
C ASN A 124 23.81 -20.10 2.10
N SER A 125 23.18 -20.10 3.27
CA SER A 125 23.81 -20.12 4.59
C SER A 125 23.09 -21.14 5.48
N ALA A 126 22.91 -22.35 4.95
CA ALA A 126 22.38 -23.51 5.66
C ALA A 126 23.03 -23.68 7.03
N GLY A 127 22.22 -23.66 8.09
CA GLY A 127 22.70 -23.84 9.47
C GLY A 127 23.38 -22.62 10.09
N ALA A 128 23.41 -21.47 9.40
CA ALA A 128 23.75 -20.21 10.06
C ALA A 128 22.62 -19.73 10.99
N ALA A 129 22.94 -18.80 11.88
CA ALA A 129 21.95 -18.17 12.76
C ALA A 129 20.81 -17.49 11.99
N ALA A 130 19.62 -17.49 12.58
CA ALA A 130 18.44 -16.88 11.99
C ALA A 130 18.39 -15.36 12.23
N ASP A 131 17.65 -14.64 11.38
CA ASP A 131 17.23 -13.25 11.62
C ASP A 131 18.41 -12.23 11.69
N MET A 132 18.56 -11.48 12.80
CA MET A 132 19.42 -10.28 12.83
C MET A 132 20.92 -10.57 12.55
N PRO A 133 21.57 -11.60 13.16
CA PRO A 133 22.96 -11.94 12.85
C PRO A 133 23.22 -12.16 11.36
N GLN A 134 22.38 -12.95 10.68
CA GLN A 134 22.57 -13.22 9.26
C GLN A 134 22.38 -11.99 8.39
N PHE A 135 21.47 -11.08 8.76
CA PHE A 135 21.30 -9.81 8.05
C PHE A 135 22.55 -8.94 8.19
N LEU A 136 23.16 -8.89 9.39
CA LEU A 136 24.42 -8.20 9.62
C LEU A 136 25.56 -8.83 8.80
N MET A 137 25.60 -10.17 8.67
CA MET A 137 26.57 -10.87 7.82
C MET A 137 26.38 -10.58 6.31
N GLN A 138 25.14 -10.56 5.80
CA GLN A 138 24.85 -10.15 4.43
C GLN A 138 25.29 -8.70 4.17
N LEU A 139 25.02 -7.80 5.12
CA LEU A 139 25.32 -6.37 5.02
C LEU A 139 26.83 -6.08 5.11
N ASP A 140 27.54 -6.82 5.95
CA ASP A 140 29.01 -6.86 6.05
C ASP A 140 29.63 -7.36 4.73
N SER A 141 29.10 -8.46 4.16
CA SER A 141 29.52 -8.99 2.86
C SER A 141 29.34 -7.97 1.72
N ALA A 142 28.17 -7.35 1.62
CA ALA A 142 27.91 -6.30 0.64
C ALA A 142 28.87 -5.10 0.80
N THR A 143 29.12 -4.68 2.04
CA THR A 143 30.06 -3.59 2.37
C THR A 143 31.49 -3.95 1.91
N ARG A 144 31.96 -5.17 2.15
CA ARG A 144 33.27 -5.66 1.64
C ARG A 144 33.32 -5.77 0.13
N GLY A 145 32.21 -6.09 -0.52
CA GLY A 145 32.07 -6.09 -1.98
C GLY A 145 32.07 -4.70 -2.62
N GLY A 146 32.31 -3.62 -1.86
CA GLY A 146 32.32 -2.25 -2.35
C GLY A 146 30.94 -1.63 -2.53
N VAL A 147 29.87 -2.32 -2.10
CA VAL A 147 28.49 -1.83 -2.22
C VAL A 147 27.99 -1.33 -0.87
N ASP A 148 27.86 -0.01 -0.75
CA ASP A 148 27.24 0.65 0.40
C ASP A 148 25.85 1.18 0.02
N TYR A 149 24.89 1.01 0.92
CA TYR A 149 23.51 1.44 0.76
C TYR A 149 23.23 2.63 1.68
N ASP A 150 22.27 3.47 1.32
CA ASP A 150 21.87 4.61 2.15
C ASP A 150 20.68 4.20 3.07
N ILE A 151 19.72 3.48 2.49
CA ILE A 151 18.54 2.91 3.14
C ILE A 151 18.46 1.42 2.78
N VAL A 152 18.09 0.59 3.75
CA VAL A 152 17.88 -0.86 3.53
C VAL A 152 16.52 -1.33 4.05
N LEU A 153 15.90 -2.26 3.33
CA LEU A 153 14.73 -3.03 3.77
C LEU A 153 15.20 -4.43 4.15
N LYS A 154 14.96 -4.85 5.40
CA LYS A 154 15.15 -6.23 5.86
C LYS A 154 13.79 -6.92 5.91
N LEU A 155 13.69 -8.11 5.31
CA LEU A 155 12.52 -8.99 5.37
C LEU A 155 12.92 -10.38 5.86
N ARG A 156 12.11 -10.93 6.76
CA ARG A 156 12.13 -12.34 7.14
C ARG A 156 10.96 -13.05 6.45
N VAL A 157 11.23 -14.22 5.88
CA VAL A 157 10.28 -15.05 5.14
C VAL A 157 10.20 -16.41 5.81
N SER A 158 9.01 -16.81 6.24
CA SER A 158 8.77 -18.04 6.99
C SER A 158 7.37 -18.60 6.71
N PRO A 159 7.17 -19.93 6.77
CA PRO A 159 5.87 -20.54 6.52
C PRO A 159 4.77 -20.00 7.45
N LYS A 160 3.61 -19.63 6.87
CA LYS A 160 2.35 -19.36 7.57
C LYS A 160 2.49 -18.44 8.80
N ASP A 161 3.11 -17.27 8.61
CA ASP A 161 3.29 -16.27 9.66
C ASP A 161 2.51 -14.98 9.37
N ASP A 162 1.38 -14.78 10.06
CA ASP A 162 0.56 -13.56 9.94
C ASP A 162 1.36 -12.27 10.23
N VAL A 163 2.44 -12.35 11.01
CA VAL A 163 3.36 -11.23 11.26
C VAL A 163 4.19 -10.90 10.00
N GLN A 164 4.52 -11.89 9.18
CA GLN A 164 5.21 -11.72 7.91
C GLN A 164 4.28 -11.16 6.82
N GLN A 165 3.02 -11.59 6.78
CA GLN A 165 2.00 -10.95 5.92
C GLN A 165 1.80 -9.48 6.31
N LEU A 166 1.65 -9.18 7.60
CA LEU A 166 1.58 -7.82 8.14
C LEU A 166 2.82 -7.00 7.76
N ALA A 167 4.01 -7.58 7.83
CA ALA A 167 5.25 -6.93 7.44
C ALA A 167 5.28 -6.59 5.94
N SER A 168 4.99 -7.55 5.07
CA SER A 168 4.94 -7.33 3.62
C SER A 168 3.92 -6.25 3.25
N GLN A 169 2.70 -6.34 3.78
CA GLN A 169 1.65 -5.34 3.56
C GLN A 169 2.05 -3.94 4.07
N SER A 170 2.80 -3.82 5.17
CA SER A 170 3.15 -2.52 5.76
C SER A 170 4.38 -1.87 5.14
N LEU A 171 5.40 -2.66 4.80
CA LEU A 171 6.71 -2.17 4.37
C LEU A 171 6.83 -2.06 2.84
N CYS A 172 6.06 -2.86 2.10
CA CYS A 172 6.11 -2.93 0.63
C CYS A 172 4.75 -3.30 -0.02
N GLY A 173 3.63 -3.06 0.66
CA GLY A 173 2.30 -3.42 0.13
C GLY A 173 1.90 -2.69 -1.16
N SER A 174 2.52 -1.54 -1.46
CA SER A 174 2.45 -0.85 -2.75
C SER A 174 3.66 0.07 -2.97
N ARG A 175 3.96 0.42 -4.22
CA ARG A 175 5.03 1.36 -4.58
C ARG A 175 4.83 2.75 -3.97
N PHE A 176 3.57 3.16 -3.75
CA PHE A 176 3.23 4.40 -3.08
C PHE A 176 3.57 4.34 -1.58
N GLN A 177 3.32 3.19 -0.94
CA GLN A 177 3.75 2.92 0.43
C GLN A 177 5.27 2.95 0.57
N VAL A 178 6.00 2.33 -0.37
CA VAL A 178 7.48 2.38 -0.40
C VAL A 178 7.96 3.82 -0.57
N ARG A 179 7.35 4.61 -1.45
CA ARG A 179 7.63 6.05 -1.59
C ARG A 179 7.34 6.82 -0.30
N SER A 180 6.24 6.55 0.41
CA SER A 180 5.96 7.14 1.73
C SER A 180 7.08 6.88 2.73
N VAL A 181 7.59 5.65 2.78
CA VAL A 181 8.72 5.26 3.64
C VAL A 181 10.01 6.01 3.27
N LEU A 182 10.37 6.05 1.99
CA LEU A 182 11.56 6.75 1.52
C LEU A 182 11.46 8.27 1.75
N ASN A 183 10.29 8.86 1.49
CA ASN A 183 9.98 10.26 1.78
C ASN A 183 10.09 10.57 3.28
N ALA A 184 9.67 9.67 4.17
CA ALA A 184 9.85 9.83 5.61
C ALA A 184 11.34 9.84 6.01
N PHE A 185 12.17 8.95 5.45
CA PHE A 185 13.62 8.98 5.70
C PHE A 185 14.32 10.22 5.14
N ALA A 186 13.86 10.76 4.01
CA ALA A 186 14.40 11.96 3.39
C ALA A 186 14.02 13.23 4.16
N THR A 187 12.78 13.32 4.63
CA THR A 187 12.26 14.50 5.35
C THR A 187 12.58 14.52 6.85
N GLN A 188 12.98 13.38 7.44
CA GLN A 188 13.19 13.25 8.88
C GLN A 188 14.60 12.71 9.21
N PRO A 189 15.61 13.58 9.35
CA PRO A 189 17.00 13.16 9.62
C PRO A 189 17.23 12.42 10.95
N SER A 190 16.29 12.50 11.90
CA SER A 190 16.32 11.75 13.16
C SER A 190 15.75 10.34 13.06
N LEU A 191 15.02 10.02 11.97
CA LEU A 191 14.37 8.75 11.75
C LEU A 191 15.35 7.75 11.14
N ASP A 192 15.57 6.63 11.83
CA ASP A 192 16.53 5.59 11.43
C ASP A 192 15.89 4.23 11.21
N LEU A 193 14.70 3.94 11.76
CA LEU A 193 14.03 2.66 11.57
C LEU A 193 12.51 2.84 11.45
N ILE A 194 11.91 2.15 10.48
CA ILE A 194 10.46 2.06 10.29
C ILE A 194 10.07 0.57 10.27
N ALA A 195 9.24 0.15 11.22
CA ALA A 195 8.72 -1.22 11.32
C ALA A 195 7.20 -1.27 11.05
N PRO A 196 6.57 -2.45 10.91
CA PRO A 196 5.12 -2.54 10.80
C PRO A 196 4.40 -2.07 12.08
N ALA A 197 3.20 -1.51 11.94
CA ALA A 197 2.36 -1.08 13.06
C ALA A 197 2.17 -2.21 14.09
N GLY A 198 2.45 -1.92 15.36
CA GLY A 198 2.31 -2.87 16.46
C GLY A 198 3.32 -4.02 16.51
N THR A 199 4.47 -3.91 15.84
CA THR A 199 5.56 -4.92 15.90
C THR A 199 6.79 -4.49 16.71
N ILE A 200 7.01 -3.20 16.97
CA ILE A 200 8.08 -2.76 17.89
C ILE A 200 7.63 -3.11 19.31
N ILE A 201 8.50 -3.75 20.10
CA ILE A 201 8.19 -4.21 21.47
C ILE A 201 9.30 -3.81 22.42
N ASP A 202 8.93 -3.32 23.60
CA ASP A 202 9.82 -3.13 24.76
C ASP A 202 9.17 -3.68 26.05
N ARG A 203 9.91 -3.68 27.17
CA ARG A 203 9.45 -4.19 28.47
C ARG A 203 8.25 -3.45 29.07
N LYS A 204 7.99 -2.21 28.66
CA LYS A 204 6.98 -1.31 29.25
C LYS A 204 5.75 -1.15 28.35
N MET A 205 5.72 -1.84 27.21
CA MET A 205 4.65 -1.74 26.22
C MET A 205 3.35 -2.40 26.68
N SER A 206 2.26 -1.64 26.63
CA SER A 206 0.91 -2.18 26.85
C SER A 206 0.44 -2.99 25.63
N ALA A 207 -0.16 -4.15 25.88
CA ALA A 207 -0.71 -5.06 24.87
C ALA A 207 -1.64 -4.38 23.85
N LYS A 208 -2.35 -3.32 24.24
CA LYS A 208 -3.23 -2.51 23.35
C LYS A 208 -2.52 -1.81 22.19
N HIS A 209 -1.18 -1.79 22.19
CA HIS A 209 -0.35 -1.21 21.13
C HIS A 209 0.25 -2.26 20.18
N LEU A 210 0.05 -3.56 20.46
CA LEU A 210 0.49 -4.64 19.59
C LEU A 210 -0.52 -4.88 18.47
N ALA A 211 -0.03 -5.33 17.32
CA ALA A 211 -0.92 -5.84 16.28
C ALA A 211 -1.51 -7.20 16.70
N PRO A 212 -2.73 -7.57 16.30
CA PRO A 212 -3.34 -8.85 16.67
C PRO A 212 -2.48 -10.09 16.38
N PRO A 213 -1.81 -10.23 15.21
CA PRO A 213 -0.86 -11.33 14.95
C PRO A 213 0.28 -11.39 15.97
N VAL A 214 0.79 -10.22 16.37
CA VAL A 214 1.89 -10.07 17.32
C VAL A 214 1.42 -10.41 18.74
N PHE A 215 0.25 -9.90 19.14
CA PHE A 215 -0.39 -10.21 20.42
C PHE A 215 -0.62 -11.72 20.58
N SER A 216 -1.23 -12.38 19.59
CA SER A 216 -1.51 -13.81 19.61
C SER A 216 -0.24 -14.65 19.72
N LYS A 217 0.84 -14.25 19.04
CA LYS A 217 2.14 -14.94 19.03
C LYS A 217 2.95 -14.77 20.32
N ILE A 218 2.73 -13.68 21.07
CA ILE A 218 3.62 -13.25 22.18
C ILE A 218 2.94 -13.36 23.55
N LEU A 219 1.65 -13.08 23.65
CA LEU A 219 0.90 -13.06 24.92
C LEU A 219 0.02 -14.30 25.11
N GLY A 220 -0.79 -14.65 24.11
CA GLY A 220 -1.85 -15.65 24.28
C GLY A 220 -2.71 -15.35 25.52
N ASN A 221 -3.04 -16.38 26.31
CA ASN A 221 -3.73 -16.24 27.61
C ASN A 221 -2.77 -15.97 28.79
N ARG A 222 -1.56 -15.41 28.58
CA ARG A 222 -0.56 -15.19 29.64
C ARG A 222 -0.02 -13.75 29.65
N THR A 223 0.54 -13.36 30.78
CA THR A 223 1.31 -12.11 30.92
C THR A 223 2.70 -12.28 30.31
N TRP A 224 3.05 -11.39 29.37
CA TRP A 224 4.38 -11.33 28.77
C TRP A 224 5.38 -10.70 29.74
N ALA A 225 6.54 -11.34 29.93
CA ALA A 225 7.58 -10.89 30.86
C ALA A 225 8.63 -9.97 30.24
N GLY A 226 8.46 -9.57 28.97
CA GLY A 226 9.50 -8.86 28.21
C GLY A 226 10.65 -9.75 27.75
N PRO A 227 11.67 -9.18 27.08
CA PRO A 227 12.95 -9.84 26.86
C PRO A 227 13.55 -10.34 28.19
N SER A 228 14.16 -11.52 28.17
CA SER A 228 14.69 -12.16 29.38
C SER A 228 15.81 -11.35 30.04
N ALA A 229 16.11 -11.65 31.30
CA ALA A 229 17.23 -11.01 32.00
C ALA A 229 18.60 -11.35 31.37
N SER A 230 18.75 -12.51 30.70
CA SER A 230 19.96 -12.82 29.94
C SER A 230 20.07 -11.97 28.67
N SER A 231 18.97 -11.74 27.96
CA SER A 231 18.90 -10.86 26.79
C SER A 231 19.33 -9.43 27.12
N ALA A 232 18.79 -8.87 28.20
CA ALA A 232 19.13 -7.53 28.69
C ALA A 232 20.63 -7.40 29.01
N LYS A 233 21.22 -8.40 29.69
CA LYS A 233 22.66 -8.48 29.95
C LYS A 233 23.47 -8.60 28.66
N GLY A 234 23.02 -9.39 27.69
CA GLY A 234 23.66 -9.51 26.38
C GLY A 234 23.71 -8.18 25.61
N VAL A 235 22.58 -7.45 25.56
CA VAL A 235 22.52 -6.10 24.96
C VAL A 235 23.46 -5.14 25.68
N ARG A 236 23.50 -5.17 27.02
CA ARG A 236 24.40 -4.35 27.82
C ARG A 236 25.88 -4.67 27.56
N SER A 237 26.23 -5.94 27.39
CA SER A 237 27.59 -6.37 26.98
C SER A 237 27.94 -5.90 25.57
N LEU A 238 27.02 -6.02 24.61
CA LEU A 238 27.20 -5.51 23.25
C LEU A 238 27.32 -3.98 23.21
N LEU A 239 26.65 -3.24 24.10
CA LEU A 239 26.84 -1.80 24.25
C LEU A 239 28.22 -1.49 24.85
N LEU A 240 28.60 -2.14 25.96
CA LEU A 240 29.92 -1.98 26.60
C LEU A 240 31.09 -2.16 25.64
N MET A 241 31.06 -3.22 24.82
CA MET A 241 32.12 -3.54 23.85
C MET A 241 32.31 -2.49 22.74
N ASN A 242 31.32 -1.61 22.54
CA ASN A 242 31.16 -0.83 21.32
C ASN A 242 30.92 0.67 21.53
N THR A 243 30.37 1.07 22.68
CA THR A 243 29.81 2.41 22.92
C THR A 243 30.23 3.01 24.27
N GLY A 244 31.04 2.29 25.05
CA GLY A 244 31.43 2.68 26.41
C GLY A 244 30.26 2.65 27.40
N ASN A 245 30.31 3.54 28.40
CA ASN A 245 29.42 3.49 29.57
C ASN A 245 28.05 4.17 29.41
N VAL A 246 27.77 4.83 28.28
CA VAL A 246 26.54 5.64 28.12
C VAL A 246 25.32 4.74 27.92
N GLY A 247 24.28 4.94 28.73
CA GLY A 247 22.97 4.27 28.57
C GLY A 247 22.87 2.85 29.12
N LEU A 248 23.88 2.35 29.85
CA LEU A 248 23.94 0.95 30.28
C LEU A 248 22.93 0.56 31.37
N HIS A 249 22.53 1.50 32.21
CA HIS A 249 21.49 1.26 33.22
C HIS A 249 20.10 1.31 32.60
N GLU A 250 19.89 2.19 31.63
CA GLU A 250 18.66 2.32 30.87
C GLU A 250 18.47 1.14 29.88
N ALA A 251 19.55 0.54 29.37
CA ALA A 251 19.50 -0.55 28.38
C ALA A 251 18.72 -1.80 28.84
N GLU A 252 18.84 -2.17 30.12
CA GLU A 252 18.13 -3.33 30.68
C GLU A 252 16.62 -3.07 30.83
N ASP A 253 16.22 -1.81 30.97
CA ASP A 253 14.84 -1.33 31.02
C ASP A 253 14.26 -1.05 29.61
N LEU A 254 15.13 -0.68 28.67
CA LEU A 254 14.82 -0.22 27.32
C LEU A 254 14.97 -1.31 26.25
N THR A 255 15.22 -2.56 26.62
CA THR A 255 15.45 -3.65 25.67
C THR A 255 14.28 -3.73 24.68
N THR A 256 14.53 -3.28 23.44
CA THR A 256 13.54 -3.06 22.38
C THR A 256 13.89 -3.92 21.17
N TYR A 257 12.91 -4.57 20.54
CA TYR A 257 13.10 -5.32 19.29
C TYR A 257 11.91 -5.15 18.33
N VAL A 258 12.02 -5.72 17.12
CA VAL A 258 10.93 -5.79 16.12
C VAL A 258 10.45 -7.23 15.99
N ALA A 259 9.22 -7.51 16.39
CA ALA A 259 8.59 -8.81 16.21
C ALA A 259 8.50 -9.19 14.72
N GLY A 260 8.94 -10.39 14.37
CA GLY A 260 9.04 -10.84 12.97
C GLY A 260 10.24 -10.28 12.20
N GLY A 261 11.13 -9.50 12.85
CA GLY A 261 12.45 -9.15 12.32
C GLY A 261 12.46 -8.35 11.02
N SER A 262 11.34 -7.75 10.61
CA SER A 262 11.20 -7.10 9.30
C SER A 262 10.99 -5.60 9.46
N PHE A 263 11.83 -4.79 8.81
CA PHE A 263 11.83 -3.33 8.96
C PHE A 263 12.66 -2.64 7.87
N TRP A 264 12.40 -1.35 7.68
CA TRP A 264 13.28 -0.43 6.97
C TRP A 264 14.29 0.24 7.93
N LEU A 265 15.52 0.47 7.49
CA LEU A 265 16.63 0.96 8.31
C LEU A 265 17.55 1.91 7.54
N ARG A 266 18.03 2.98 8.19
CA ARG A 266 19.09 3.86 7.69
C ARG A 266 20.46 3.21 7.93
N ARG A 267 21.12 2.77 6.86
CA ARG A 267 22.42 2.05 6.92
C ARG A 267 23.53 2.84 7.60
N GLN A 268 23.50 4.16 7.46
CA GLN A 268 24.50 5.07 8.01
C GLN A 268 24.32 5.39 9.51
N ALA A 269 23.23 4.92 10.15
CA ALA A 269 23.06 5.07 11.58
C ALA A 269 24.17 4.32 12.34
N GLU A 270 24.81 4.97 13.30
CA GLU A 270 26.04 4.46 13.91
C GLU A 270 25.87 3.09 14.61
N PRO A 271 24.78 2.77 15.35
CA PRO A 271 24.57 1.43 15.87
C PRO A 271 24.61 0.31 14.83
N VAL A 272 24.22 0.61 13.58
CA VAL A 272 24.27 -0.35 12.45
C VAL A 272 25.70 -0.56 11.99
N LYS A 273 26.49 0.51 11.84
CA LYS A 273 27.93 0.43 11.50
C LYS A 273 28.67 -0.40 12.52
N THR A 274 28.38 -0.16 13.78
CA THR A 274 28.97 -0.82 14.94
C THR A 274 28.60 -2.31 14.98
N ALA A 275 27.30 -2.66 14.84
CA ALA A 275 26.86 -4.05 14.74
C ALA A 275 27.51 -4.80 13.55
N VAL A 276 27.60 -4.16 12.38
CA VAL A 276 28.29 -4.71 11.19
C VAL A 276 29.78 -4.92 11.46
N SER A 277 30.47 -3.98 12.10
CA SER A 277 31.90 -4.11 12.42
C SER A 277 32.21 -5.22 13.44
N ALA A 278 31.25 -5.54 14.32
CA ALA A 278 31.38 -6.60 15.31
C ALA A 278 31.09 -8.00 14.74
N ILE A 279 30.28 -8.11 13.67
CA ILE A 279 29.78 -9.42 13.19
C ILE A 279 30.88 -10.44 12.84
N PRO A 280 32.06 -10.08 12.28
CA PRO A 280 33.10 -11.08 11.99
C PRO A 280 33.70 -11.73 13.23
N ARG A 281 33.63 -11.07 14.39
CA ARG A 281 34.08 -11.62 15.69
C ARG A 281 32.99 -12.42 16.40
N LEU A 282 31.72 -12.07 16.19
CA LEU A 282 30.58 -12.70 16.85
C LEU A 282 30.06 -13.93 16.10
N ALA A 283 30.12 -13.95 14.76
CA ALA A 283 29.61 -15.04 13.93
C ALA A 283 30.15 -16.44 14.33
N PRO A 284 31.46 -16.64 14.65
CA PRO A 284 31.97 -17.94 15.09
C PRO A 284 31.44 -18.41 16.47
N LEU A 285 30.99 -17.48 17.33
CA LEU A 285 30.37 -17.80 18.62
C LEU A 285 28.90 -18.19 18.41
N ILE A 286 28.22 -17.44 17.54
CA ILE A 286 26.81 -17.63 17.19
C ILE A 286 26.58 -19.00 16.50
N GLN A 287 27.55 -19.49 15.72
CA GLN A 287 27.49 -20.81 15.07
C GLN A 287 27.67 -22.01 16.02
N GLN A 288 27.87 -21.80 17.33
CA GLN A 288 28.08 -22.91 18.28
C GLN A 288 26.79 -23.60 18.73
N HIS A 289 25.62 -23.09 18.36
CA HIS A 289 24.29 -23.68 18.62
C HIS A 289 23.99 -24.05 20.10
N ASN A 290 24.69 -23.41 21.05
CA ASN A 290 24.51 -23.58 22.49
C ASN A 290 23.65 -22.44 23.09
N ASP A 291 23.35 -22.50 24.38
CA ASP A 291 22.50 -21.50 25.03
C ASP A 291 23.12 -20.09 25.05
N GLU A 292 24.46 -19.99 25.06
CA GLU A 292 25.18 -18.72 24.97
C GLU A 292 25.03 -18.08 23.58
N ALA A 293 25.15 -18.89 22.52
CA ALA A 293 24.91 -18.48 21.14
C ALA A 293 23.47 -17.96 20.96
N ARG A 294 22.47 -18.68 21.49
CA ARG A 294 21.05 -18.26 21.45
C ARG A 294 20.80 -16.96 22.22
N ALA A 295 21.47 -16.76 23.36
CA ALA A 295 21.41 -15.51 24.11
C ALA A 295 22.05 -14.35 23.32
N LEU A 296 23.14 -14.60 22.59
CA LEU A 296 23.83 -13.63 21.74
C LEU A 296 23.04 -13.27 20.47
N GLU A 297 22.38 -14.23 19.82
CA GLU A 297 21.46 -14.00 18.70
C GLU A 297 20.37 -12.99 19.10
N HIS A 298 19.65 -13.28 20.19
CA HIS A 298 18.54 -12.43 20.63
C HIS A 298 19.01 -11.09 21.23
N ALA A 299 20.22 -11.04 21.81
CA ALA A 299 20.86 -9.77 22.16
C ALA A 299 21.13 -8.90 20.92
N LEU A 300 21.55 -9.49 19.79
CA LEU A 300 21.72 -8.77 18.52
C LEU A 300 20.38 -8.30 17.92
N GLU A 301 19.32 -9.13 17.98
CA GLU A 301 17.94 -8.73 17.60
C GLU A 301 17.47 -7.47 18.33
N CYS A 302 17.85 -7.33 19.61
CA CYS A 302 17.49 -6.18 20.43
C CYS A 302 18.47 -4.99 20.31
N PHE A 303 19.73 -5.25 19.92
CA PHE A 303 20.83 -4.27 20.01
C PHE A 303 20.56 -3.01 19.18
N VAL A 304 20.29 -3.15 17.88
CA VAL A 304 20.17 -2.00 16.96
C VAL A 304 19.06 -1.06 17.40
N THR A 305 17.86 -1.59 17.65
CA THR A 305 16.69 -0.86 18.13
C THR A 305 16.91 -0.19 19.48
N THR A 306 17.50 -0.89 20.44
CA THR A 306 17.79 -0.34 21.78
C THR A 306 18.85 0.78 21.71
N ALA A 307 19.95 0.53 20.99
CA ALA A 307 21.06 1.46 20.80
C ALA A 307 20.66 2.74 20.05
N LEU A 308 19.71 2.66 19.10
CA LEU A 308 19.10 3.82 18.46
C LEU A 308 18.30 4.67 19.46
N ARG A 309 17.43 4.05 20.27
CA ARG A 309 16.62 4.78 21.27
C ARG A 309 17.49 5.46 22.33
N LEU A 310 18.52 4.79 22.85
CA LEU A 310 19.47 5.37 23.81
C LEU A 310 20.19 6.62 23.27
N ARG A 311 20.37 6.73 21.95
CA ARG A 311 20.96 7.89 21.26
C ARG A 311 19.94 8.95 20.85
N GLY A 312 18.69 8.87 21.35
CA GLY A 312 17.61 9.79 20.97
C GLY A 312 17.17 9.69 19.50
N ARG A 313 17.54 8.61 18.80
CA ARG A 313 17.14 8.39 17.39
C ARG A 313 15.71 7.88 17.34
N SER A 314 14.95 8.32 16.34
CA SER A 314 13.53 7.97 16.21
C SER A 314 13.38 6.59 15.58
N LEU A 315 12.61 5.72 16.25
CA LEU A 315 11.94 4.58 15.64
C LEU A 315 10.51 5.01 15.28
N ALA A 316 9.95 4.50 14.19
CA ALA A 316 8.56 4.71 13.83
C ALA A 316 7.90 3.42 13.32
N THR A 317 6.57 3.43 13.21
CA THR A 317 5.79 2.33 12.68
C THR A 317 4.89 2.75 11.51
N MET A 318 4.58 1.79 10.64
CA MET A 318 3.88 2.00 9.37
C MET A 318 2.66 1.07 9.29
N PRO A 319 1.46 1.54 8.89
CA PRO A 319 0.29 0.67 8.77
C PRO A 319 0.42 -0.21 7.53
N THR A 320 -0.47 -1.20 7.38
CA THR A 320 -0.65 -1.92 6.12
C THR A 320 -1.06 -0.94 5.01
N ALA A 321 -0.49 -1.09 3.81
CA ALA A 321 -0.73 -0.18 2.70
C ALA A 321 -2.23 -0.13 2.34
N PRO A 322 -2.86 1.07 2.26
CA PRO A 322 -4.27 1.17 1.94
C PRO A 322 -4.54 0.77 0.48
N LYS A 323 -5.47 -0.16 0.27
CA LYS A 323 -5.97 -0.58 -1.04
C LYS A 323 -7.21 0.24 -1.40
N VAL A 324 -7.02 1.27 -2.23
CA VAL A 324 -8.09 2.23 -2.52
C VAL A 324 -9.10 1.67 -3.52
N ILE A 325 -10.36 1.59 -3.12
CA ILE A 325 -11.48 1.09 -3.92
C ILE A 325 -12.35 2.27 -4.32
N ALA A 326 -12.38 2.61 -5.61
CA ALA A 326 -13.31 3.62 -6.10
C ALA A 326 -14.66 2.99 -6.42
N MET A 327 -15.76 3.55 -5.90
CA MET A 327 -17.10 3.12 -6.26
C MET A 327 -17.40 3.49 -7.72
N TYR A 328 -17.96 2.58 -8.50
CA TYR A 328 -18.04 2.72 -9.95
C TYR A 328 -19.48 2.52 -10.42
N TYR A 329 -20.00 3.52 -11.13
CA TYR A 329 -21.36 3.53 -11.66
C TYR A 329 -21.33 2.98 -13.09
N PRO A 330 -22.05 1.89 -13.41
CA PRO A 330 -22.12 1.30 -14.75
C PRO A 330 -23.00 2.11 -15.73
N GLN A 331 -23.18 3.40 -15.47
CA GLN A 331 -24.06 4.31 -16.17
C GLN A 331 -23.37 4.82 -17.46
N PHE A 332 -23.69 6.00 -17.98
CA PHE A 332 -22.98 6.60 -19.13
C PHE A 332 -22.95 5.72 -20.40
N HIS A 333 -24.09 5.05 -20.67
CA HIS A 333 -24.40 4.38 -21.94
C HIS A 333 -25.93 4.38 -22.11
N LYS A 334 -26.45 3.99 -23.29
CA LYS A 334 -27.90 3.89 -23.51
C LYS A 334 -28.51 2.70 -22.76
N VAL A 335 -29.41 3.00 -21.82
CA VAL A 335 -30.14 2.04 -21.00
C VAL A 335 -31.64 2.16 -21.33
N PRO A 336 -32.25 1.18 -22.02
CA PRO A 336 -33.66 1.26 -22.43
C PRO A 336 -34.64 1.48 -21.27
N GLU A 337 -34.33 0.95 -20.09
CA GLU A 337 -35.11 1.18 -18.88
C GLU A 337 -35.09 2.65 -18.46
N LEU A 338 -33.94 3.35 -18.54
CA LEU A 338 -33.87 4.78 -18.25
C LEU A 338 -34.64 5.63 -19.28
N GLU A 339 -34.52 5.32 -20.57
CA GLU A 339 -35.18 6.07 -21.64
C GLU A 339 -36.72 6.03 -21.48
N LYS A 340 -37.28 4.88 -21.06
CA LYS A 340 -38.71 4.74 -20.74
C LYS A 340 -39.18 5.66 -19.60
N PHE A 341 -38.31 6.01 -18.65
CA PHE A 341 -38.69 6.77 -17.45
C PHE A 341 -38.36 8.26 -17.51
N PHE A 342 -37.26 8.62 -18.18
CA PHE A 342 -36.76 9.99 -18.25
C PHE A 342 -36.79 10.59 -19.66
N GLY A 343 -37.31 9.86 -20.64
CA GLY A 343 -37.50 10.28 -22.02
C GLY A 343 -36.37 9.86 -22.97
N ASP A 344 -36.65 9.95 -24.26
CA ASP A 344 -35.78 9.46 -25.33
C ASP A 344 -34.35 10.03 -25.26
N GLY A 345 -33.35 9.14 -25.38
CA GLY A 345 -31.95 9.50 -25.30
C GLY A 345 -31.46 9.91 -23.92
N TYR A 346 -32.19 9.61 -22.83
CA TYR A 346 -31.72 9.91 -21.48
C TYR A 346 -30.41 9.19 -21.16
N THR A 347 -29.48 9.96 -20.61
CA THR A 347 -28.26 9.53 -19.94
C THR A 347 -27.92 10.58 -18.87
N ASP A 348 -27.13 10.22 -17.87
CA ASP A 348 -26.54 11.18 -16.93
C ASP A 348 -25.74 12.28 -17.62
N TRP A 349 -25.16 12.00 -18.79
CA TRP A 349 -24.55 13.02 -19.65
C TRP A 349 -25.57 14.04 -20.15
N LYS A 350 -26.70 13.59 -20.69
CA LYS A 350 -27.80 14.47 -21.11
C LYS A 350 -28.30 15.29 -19.93
N ALA A 351 -28.50 14.69 -18.75
CA ALA A 351 -28.90 15.40 -17.54
C ALA A 351 -27.89 16.50 -17.12
N LEU A 352 -26.59 16.19 -17.12
CA LEU A 352 -25.53 17.15 -16.79
C LEU A 352 -25.35 18.24 -17.87
N GLN A 353 -25.61 17.94 -19.13
CA GLN A 353 -25.55 18.89 -20.26
C GLN A 353 -26.79 19.81 -20.29
N ASP A 354 -27.96 19.29 -19.97
CA ASP A 354 -29.22 20.04 -19.94
C ASP A 354 -29.31 20.96 -18.72
N PHE A 355 -28.63 20.65 -17.62
CA PHE A 355 -28.57 21.48 -16.42
C PHE A 355 -28.14 22.93 -16.70
N LYS A 356 -28.98 23.89 -16.30
CA LYS A 356 -28.76 25.34 -16.56
C LYS A 356 -28.08 26.11 -15.42
N GLY A 357 -27.82 25.47 -14.29
CA GLY A 357 -27.10 26.10 -13.18
C GLY A 357 -25.58 26.16 -13.41
N GLN A 358 -24.91 26.99 -12.62
CA GLN A 358 -23.45 27.19 -12.72
C GLN A 358 -22.68 26.39 -11.66
N GLY A 359 -21.37 26.20 -11.92
CA GLY A 359 -20.39 25.69 -10.96
C GLY A 359 -20.37 24.17 -10.77
N LEU A 360 -20.95 23.39 -11.70
CA LEU A 360 -20.72 21.95 -11.77
C LEU A 360 -19.54 21.66 -12.71
N ARG A 361 -18.69 20.72 -12.30
CA ARG A 361 -17.57 20.16 -13.06
C ARG A 361 -18.08 19.28 -14.20
N LYS A 362 -17.39 19.29 -15.33
CA LYS A 362 -17.64 18.43 -16.50
C LYS A 362 -16.43 17.56 -16.79
N PRO A 363 -16.57 16.43 -17.52
CA PRO A 363 -15.42 15.61 -17.89
C PRO A 363 -14.40 16.40 -18.72
N LEU A 364 -13.12 16.21 -18.40
CA LEU A 364 -12.00 16.77 -19.15
C LEU A 364 -12.02 16.26 -20.60
N SER A 365 -11.76 17.14 -21.58
CA SER A 365 -11.77 16.77 -23.00
C SER A 365 -10.61 15.84 -23.38
N GLU A 366 -10.81 15.01 -24.42
CA GLU A 366 -9.79 14.08 -24.93
C GLU A 366 -8.49 14.81 -25.33
N GLU A 367 -8.60 15.99 -25.97
CA GLU A 367 -7.47 16.88 -26.31
C GLU A 367 -6.62 17.29 -25.10
N ARG A 368 -7.22 17.35 -23.90
CA ARG A 368 -6.56 17.70 -22.64
C ARG A 368 -6.16 16.46 -21.82
N GLY A 369 -6.26 15.26 -22.40
CA GLY A 369 -5.93 13.98 -21.76
C GLY A 369 -7.05 13.39 -20.89
N GLY A 370 -8.29 13.86 -21.06
CA GLY A 370 -9.48 13.27 -20.44
C GLY A 370 -10.21 12.29 -21.37
N LEU A 371 -11.50 12.07 -21.11
CA LEU A 371 -12.37 11.16 -21.86
C LEU A 371 -13.65 11.82 -22.42
N GLY A 372 -13.88 13.10 -22.11
CA GLY A 372 -15.10 13.80 -22.49
C GLY A 372 -16.39 13.09 -22.04
N PHE A 373 -17.46 13.30 -22.79
CA PHE A 373 -18.75 12.61 -22.59
C PHE A 373 -18.68 11.22 -23.25
N TYR A 374 -18.05 10.28 -22.56
CA TYR A 374 -17.73 8.94 -23.07
C TYR A 374 -18.92 7.97 -23.13
N ASP A 375 -18.70 6.78 -23.71
CA ASP A 375 -19.64 5.64 -23.64
C ASP A 375 -18.92 4.42 -23.00
N LEU A 376 -19.44 3.92 -21.87
CA LEU A 376 -18.83 2.78 -21.18
C LEU A 376 -18.90 1.44 -21.94
N MET A 377 -19.73 1.33 -22.98
CA MET A 377 -19.71 0.17 -23.87
C MET A 377 -18.38 0.06 -24.63
N LYS A 378 -17.67 1.18 -24.83
CA LYS A 378 -16.36 1.19 -25.51
C LYS A 378 -15.26 0.62 -24.61
N ARG A 379 -14.71 -0.54 -24.97
CA ARG A 379 -13.57 -1.18 -24.27
C ARG A 379 -12.37 -0.25 -24.04
N GLN A 380 -12.09 0.65 -24.99
CA GLN A 380 -11.00 1.65 -24.88
C GLN A 380 -11.23 2.64 -23.74
N VAL A 381 -12.47 3.08 -23.50
CA VAL A 381 -12.83 4.00 -22.40
C VAL A 381 -12.57 3.32 -21.06
N ARG A 382 -13.09 2.10 -20.87
CA ARG A 382 -12.88 1.33 -19.63
C ARG A 382 -11.39 1.02 -19.40
N GLY A 383 -10.63 0.76 -20.47
CA GLY A 383 -9.18 0.60 -20.45
C GLY A 383 -8.43 1.85 -19.98
N HIS A 384 -8.79 3.01 -20.52
CA HIS A 384 -8.20 4.30 -20.13
C HIS A 384 -8.53 4.65 -18.66
N GLN A 385 -9.78 4.47 -18.24
CA GLN A 385 -10.19 4.65 -16.84
C GLN A 385 -9.36 3.79 -15.88
N ALA A 386 -9.20 2.50 -16.17
CA ALA A 386 -8.39 1.60 -15.35
C ALA A 386 -6.90 1.97 -15.35
N ASN A 387 -6.36 2.49 -16.45
CA ASN A 387 -4.99 2.99 -16.50
C ASN A 387 -4.82 4.24 -15.61
N LEU A 388 -5.73 5.22 -15.69
CA LEU A 388 -5.73 6.39 -14.81
C LEU A 388 -5.85 5.99 -13.34
N ALA A 389 -6.77 5.06 -13.02
CA ALA A 389 -6.98 4.49 -11.70
C ALA A 389 -5.68 3.86 -11.15
N LYS A 390 -5.11 2.89 -11.86
CA LYS A 390 -3.90 2.15 -11.46
C LYS A 390 -2.65 3.03 -11.36
N THR A 391 -2.52 4.06 -12.20
CA THR A 391 -1.37 4.98 -12.18
C THR A 391 -1.40 5.94 -10.98
N HIS A 392 -2.60 6.31 -10.51
CA HIS A 392 -2.80 7.25 -9.39
C HIS A 392 -3.14 6.58 -8.04
N GLY A 393 -3.15 5.25 -7.98
CA GLY A 393 -3.22 4.49 -6.73
C GLY A 393 -4.60 3.99 -6.32
N VAL A 394 -5.59 4.05 -7.22
CA VAL A 394 -6.81 3.24 -7.09
C VAL A 394 -6.44 1.78 -7.38
N HIS A 395 -6.64 0.91 -6.38
CA HIS A 395 -6.36 -0.52 -6.44
C HIS A 395 -7.42 -1.28 -7.25
N GLY A 396 -8.69 -0.88 -7.13
CA GLY A 396 -9.79 -1.56 -7.81
C GLY A 396 -11.10 -0.78 -7.83
N PHE A 397 -12.10 -1.33 -8.50
CA PHE A 397 -13.43 -0.75 -8.62
C PHE A 397 -14.50 -1.58 -7.91
N SER A 398 -15.41 -0.92 -7.20
CA SER A 398 -16.65 -1.54 -6.73
C SER A 398 -17.78 -1.16 -7.66
N TYR A 399 -18.12 -2.05 -8.60
CA TYR A 399 -19.17 -1.80 -9.57
C TYR A 399 -20.54 -1.91 -8.92
N TYR A 400 -21.38 -0.90 -9.12
CA TYR A 400 -22.79 -0.99 -8.78
C TYR A 400 -23.47 -2.09 -9.61
N HIS A 401 -24.17 -2.98 -8.91
CA HIS A 401 -24.97 -4.08 -9.44
C HIS A 401 -26.43 -3.84 -9.08
N TYR A 402 -27.30 -3.84 -10.09
CA TYR A 402 -28.74 -3.60 -9.90
C TYR A 402 -29.50 -4.87 -10.25
N TRP A 403 -30.18 -5.45 -9.26
CA TRP A 403 -30.94 -6.69 -9.40
C TRP A 403 -32.25 -6.60 -8.63
N PHE A 404 -33.33 -6.84 -9.36
CA PHE A 404 -34.72 -6.63 -8.96
C PHE A 404 -35.54 -7.90 -9.22
N ASN A 405 -36.29 -8.33 -8.22
CA ASN A 405 -37.04 -9.59 -8.30
C ASN A 405 -38.42 -9.45 -9.01
N GLY A 406 -38.49 -8.72 -10.12
CA GLY A 406 -39.75 -8.39 -10.79
C GLY A 406 -39.62 -7.91 -12.24
N GLU A 407 -40.77 -7.72 -12.91
CA GLU A 407 -40.93 -7.55 -14.37
C GLU A 407 -40.43 -6.21 -14.96
N GLY A 408 -39.71 -5.38 -14.18
CA GLY A 408 -39.36 -4.01 -14.56
C GLY A 408 -38.08 -3.82 -15.40
N GLY A 409 -37.23 -4.85 -15.53
CA GLY A 409 -35.98 -4.79 -16.30
C GLY A 409 -35.77 -6.05 -17.12
N HIS A 410 -35.00 -5.95 -18.21
CA HIS A 410 -34.66 -7.13 -19.03
C HIS A 410 -33.96 -8.19 -18.16
N ASN A 411 -34.63 -9.32 -17.92
CA ASN A 411 -34.16 -10.42 -17.07
C ASN A 411 -33.65 -9.94 -15.68
N LYS A 412 -34.51 -9.23 -14.92
CA LYS A 412 -34.29 -8.90 -13.49
C LYS A 412 -33.12 -7.96 -13.18
N SER A 413 -32.37 -7.49 -14.18
CA SER A 413 -31.23 -6.58 -13.97
C SER A 413 -31.29 -5.37 -14.89
N VAL A 414 -30.77 -4.23 -14.43
CA VAL A 414 -30.67 -2.97 -15.20
C VAL A 414 -29.23 -2.47 -15.16
N MET A 415 -28.80 -1.70 -16.19
CA MET A 415 -27.40 -1.28 -16.36
C MET A 415 -26.38 -2.43 -16.43
N TRP A 416 -26.85 -3.68 -16.58
CA TRP A 416 -26.06 -4.92 -16.53
C TRP A 416 -24.99 -5.01 -17.62
N LYS A 417 -25.16 -4.27 -18.73
CA LYS A 417 -24.29 -4.35 -19.91
C LYS A 417 -22.84 -4.04 -19.58
N VAL A 418 -22.55 -3.05 -18.72
CA VAL A 418 -21.16 -2.66 -18.42
C VAL A 418 -20.44 -3.73 -17.59
N PRO A 419 -20.96 -4.23 -16.45
CA PRO A 419 -20.38 -5.39 -15.75
C PRO A 419 -20.23 -6.62 -16.65
N TYR A 420 -21.25 -6.93 -17.46
CA TYR A 420 -21.20 -8.06 -18.41
C TYR A 420 -20.06 -7.91 -19.44
N GLN A 421 -19.89 -6.71 -20.02
CA GLN A 421 -18.79 -6.41 -20.95
C GLN A 421 -17.43 -6.45 -20.26
N VAL A 422 -17.33 -6.04 -18.98
CA VAL A 422 -16.07 -6.13 -18.21
C VAL A 422 -15.65 -7.59 -18.00
N LEU A 423 -16.61 -8.48 -17.71
CA LEU A 423 -16.39 -9.93 -17.61
C LEU A 423 -16.03 -10.53 -18.97
N HIS A 424 -16.87 -10.32 -19.99
CA HIS A 424 -16.75 -10.98 -21.29
C HIS A 424 -15.53 -10.53 -22.10
N ASP A 425 -15.18 -9.25 -22.09
CA ASP A 425 -13.97 -8.75 -22.77
C ASP A 425 -12.67 -9.15 -22.03
N GLY A 426 -12.77 -9.67 -20.81
CA GLY A 426 -11.63 -9.83 -19.89
C GLY A 426 -10.94 -8.51 -19.56
N GLN A 427 -11.59 -7.36 -19.78
CA GLN A 427 -10.98 -6.03 -19.70
C GLN A 427 -11.92 -4.98 -19.08
N PRO A 428 -11.38 -4.01 -18.30
CA PRO A 428 -9.96 -3.75 -18.10
C PRO A 428 -9.28 -4.70 -17.12
N ASN A 429 -7.96 -4.85 -17.21
CA ASN A 429 -7.17 -5.58 -16.22
C ASN A 429 -6.95 -4.73 -14.94
N LEU A 430 -8.02 -4.61 -14.15
CA LEU A 430 -8.05 -3.98 -12.83
C LEU A 430 -8.90 -4.85 -11.88
N PRO A 431 -8.47 -5.06 -10.62
CA PRO A 431 -9.29 -5.72 -9.61
C PRO A 431 -10.67 -5.08 -9.44
N TYR A 432 -11.70 -5.91 -9.23
CA TYR A 432 -13.06 -5.41 -8.98
C TYR A 432 -13.92 -6.34 -8.13
N PHE A 433 -15.03 -5.82 -7.61
CA PHE A 433 -16.14 -6.61 -7.07
C PHE A 433 -17.48 -5.87 -7.27
N LEU A 434 -18.60 -6.52 -6.92
CA LEU A 434 -19.94 -5.97 -7.07
C LEU A 434 -20.53 -5.45 -5.75
N THR A 435 -21.18 -4.29 -5.81
CA THR A 435 -22.05 -3.74 -4.75
C THR A 435 -23.50 -3.74 -5.21
N TRP A 436 -24.36 -4.51 -4.54
CA TRP A 436 -25.80 -4.48 -4.81
C TRP A 436 -26.41 -3.16 -4.31
N ALA A 437 -26.83 -2.31 -5.24
CA ALA A 437 -27.79 -1.24 -4.96
C ALA A 437 -29.16 -1.89 -4.73
N ASN A 438 -29.34 -2.44 -3.54
CA ASN A 438 -30.51 -3.22 -3.18
C ASN A 438 -31.73 -2.36 -2.80
N GLU A 439 -31.79 -1.10 -3.22
CA GLU A 439 -32.90 -0.19 -2.94
C GLU A 439 -33.98 -0.27 -4.03
N PRO A 440 -35.25 0.03 -3.73
CA PRO A 440 -36.26 0.27 -4.76
C PRO A 440 -35.79 1.41 -5.68
N TRP A 441 -35.94 1.24 -7.00
CA TRP A 441 -35.65 2.32 -7.93
C TRP A 441 -36.84 3.26 -7.98
N THR A 442 -36.65 4.56 -7.71
CA THR A 442 -37.73 5.56 -7.69
C THR A 442 -37.37 6.75 -8.58
N LYS A 443 -38.37 7.53 -9.02
CA LYS A 443 -38.20 8.71 -9.90
C LYS A 443 -37.29 9.78 -9.29
N ARG A 444 -37.15 9.79 -7.97
CA ARG A 444 -36.26 10.68 -7.24
C ARG A 444 -34.99 9.91 -6.91
N PHE A 445 -33.82 10.46 -7.22
CA PHE A 445 -32.50 9.89 -6.91
C PHE A 445 -32.17 9.92 -5.39
N THR A 446 -33.16 9.71 -4.52
CA THR A 446 -33.08 9.84 -3.05
C THR A 446 -33.45 8.58 -2.28
N GLY A 447 -33.89 7.52 -2.97
CA GLY A 447 -34.26 6.23 -2.35
C GLY A 447 -35.51 6.28 -1.47
N ASN A 448 -36.32 7.35 -1.54
CA ASN A 448 -37.61 7.42 -0.85
C ASN A 448 -38.72 6.81 -1.71
N ALA A 449 -39.33 5.75 -1.20
CA ALA A 449 -40.52 5.11 -1.77
C ALA A 449 -41.79 5.83 -1.27
N GLY A 450 -42.26 6.80 -2.06
CA GLY A 450 -43.67 7.23 -2.07
C GLY A 450 -44.37 6.65 -3.31
N GLU A 451 -45.31 7.39 -3.89
CA GLU A 451 -46.00 7.04 -5.16
C GLU A 451 -45.08 7.07 -6.40
N ASP A 452 -43.77 7.30 -6.21
CA ASP A 452 -42.75 7.51 -7.25
C ASP A 452 -41.88 6.27 -7.55
N VAL A 453 -42.27 5.06 -7.13
CA VAL A 453 -41.49 3.83 -7.38
C VAL A 453 -41.55 3.42 -8.86
N LEU A 454 -40.38 3.26 -9.49
CA LEU A 454 -40.20 2.83 -10.88
C LEU A 454 -39.99 1.31 -11.00
N ILE A 455 -39.12 0.75 -10.16
CA ILE A 455 -38.97 -0.71 -10.01
C ILE A 455 -38.97 -1.04 -8.52
N ALA A 456 -40.01 -1.79 -8.11
CA ALA A 456 -40.17 -2.23 -6.73
C ALA A 456 -39.14 -3.30 -6.36
N GLN A 457 -38.63 -3.25 -5.13
CA GLN A 457 -37.69 -4.23 -4.62
C GLN A 457 -38.36 -5.15 -3.60
N THR A 458 -38.69 -6.37 -4.03
CA THR A 458 -39.43 -7.36 -3.23
C THR A 458 -38.55 -8.43 -2.56
N TYR A 459 -37.26 -8.49 -2.94
CA TYR A 459 -36.21 -9.42 -2.50
C TYR A 459 -36.47 -10.92 -2.70
N GLY A 460 -37.70 -11.33 -3.04
CA GLY A 460 -38.04 -12.74 -3.31
C GLY A 460 -37.94 -13.67 -2.10
N GLN A 461 -37.86 -14.94 -2.43
CA GLN A 461 -37.64 -16.09 -1.55
C GLN A 461 -36.47 -16.93 -2.08
N ARG A 462 -36.25 -18.10 -1.48
CA ARG A 462 -35.15 -19.02 -1.75
C ARG A 462 -34.79 -19.15 -3.23
N GLU A 463 -35.74 -19.47 -4.10
CA GLU A 463 -35.48 -19.79 -5.50
C GLU A 463 -34.88 -18.59 -6.25
N GLN A 464 -35.30 -17.36 -5.91
CA GLN A 464 -34.78 -16.15 -6.53
C GLN A 464 -33.47 -15.67 -5.88
N TRP A 465 -33.20 -16.07 -4.62
CA TRP A 465 -31.86 -15.93 -4.03
C TRP A 465 -30.86 -16.88 -4.68
N GLU A 466 -31.25 -18.12 -5.02
CA GLU A 466 -30.42 -19.07 -5.77
C GLU A 466 -30.12 -18.53 -7.18
N GLU A 467 -31.14 -18.05 -7.90
CA GLU A 467 -30.98 -17.44 -9.23
C GLU A 467 -30.04 -16.22 -9.23
N HIS A 468 -30.19 -15.29 -8.29
CA HIS A 468 -29.29 -14.15 -8.13
C HIS A 468 -27.87 -14.62 -7.81
N PHE A 469 -27.72 -15.63 -6.95
CA PHE A 469 -26.41 -16.19 -6.64
C PHE A 469 -25.73 -16.81 -7.87
N GLU A 470 -26.42 -17.63 -8.66
CA GLU A 470 -25.88 -18.20 -9.90
C GLU A 470 -25.47 -17.11 -10.90
N HIS A 471 -26.23 -16.02 -10.99
CA HIS A 471 -25.83 -14.85 -11.78
C HIS A 471 -24.53 -14.22 -11.26
N LEU A 472 -24.28 -14.19 -9.95
CA LEU A 472 -23.05 -13.62 -9.36
C LEU A 472 -21.83 -14.54 -9.52
N VAL A 473 -22.02 -15.87 -9.49
CA VAL A 473 -20.95 -16.88 -9.56
C VAL A 473 -20.06 -16.74 -10.80
N GLN A 474 -20.62 -16.31 -11.95
CA GLN A 474 -19.82 -16.07 -13.16
C GLN A 474 -18.73 -14.99 -12.94
N TYR A 475 -19.04 -13.96 -12.15
CA TYR A 475 -18.09 -12.89 -11.81
C TYR A 475 -17.11 -13.36 -10.74
N PHE A 476 -17.57 -14.10 -9.73
CA PHE A 476 -16.70 -14.60 -8.64
C PHE A 476 -15.54 -15.48 -9.15
N LYS A 477 -15.77 -16.18 -10.27
CA LYS A 477 -14.78 -17.00 -10.99
C LYS A 477 -13.76 -16.20 -11.80
N ASP A 478 -13.98 -14.91 -12.05
CA ASP A 478 -12.98 -14.08 -12.71
C ASP A 478 -11.73 -13.93 -11.81
N HIS A 479 -10.56 -14.07 -12.42
CA HIS A 479 -9.26 -13.94 -11.75
C HIS A 479 -9.02 -12.53 -11.17
N ARG A 480 -9.64 -11.50 -11.75
CA ARG A 480 -9.63 -10.10 -11.27
C ARG A 480 -10.65 -9.85 -10.15
N TYR A 481 -11.59 -10.77 -9.93
CA TYR A 481 -12.62 -10.59 -8.92
C TYR A 481 -12.03 -10.68 -7.51
N MET A 482 -12.16 -9.60 -6.75
CA MET A 482 -11.53 -9.46 -5.44
C MET A 482 -12.08 -10.46 -4.43
N LYS A 483 -11.15 -11.01 -3.64
CA LYS A 483 -11.40 -12.03 -2.63
C LYS A 483 -10.65 -11.67 -1.35
N ILE A 484 -11.23 -12.00 -0.19
CA ILE A 484 -10.58 -11.98 1.12
C ILE A 484 -10.57 -13.41 1.64
N ASP A 485 -9.41 -13.93 2.03
CA ASP A 485 -9.22 -15.35 2.41
C ASP A 485 -9.79 -16.32 1.35
N ASN A 486 -9.61 -15.99 0.06
CA ASN A 486 -10.21 -16.65 -1.11
C ASN A 486 -11.75 -16.67 -1.18
N LYS A 487 -12.47 -16.03 -0.26
CA LYS A 487 -13.93 -15.79 -0.32
C LYS A 487 -14.21 -14.58 -1.21
N PRO A 488 -15.09 -14.66 -2.23
CA PRO A 488 -15.46 -13.50 -3.03
C PRO A 488 -16.06 -12.39 -2.17
N ILE A 489 -15.67 -11.14 -2.43
CA ILE A 489 -16.26 -9.97 -1.78
C ILE A 489 -17.59 -9.66 -2.47
N PHE A 490 -18.67 -9.49 -1.72
CA PHE A 490 -19.93 -8.95 -2.24
C PHE A 490 -20.52 -7.94 -1.27
N ALA A 491 -20.83 -6.75 -1.77
CA ALA A 491 -21.35 -5.67 -0.96
C ALA A 491 -22.88 -5.55 -1.09
N ILE A 492 -23.56 -5.27 0.02
CA ILE A 492 -25.00 -4.98 0.08
C ILE A 492 -25.15 -3.56 0.60
N LEU A 493 -25.74 -2.66 -0.18
CA LEU A 493 -25.75 -1.22 0.14
C LEU A 493 -26.56 -0.92 1.41
N ARG A 494 -27.73 -1.54 1.57
CA ARG A 494 -28.67 -1.35 2.68
C ARG A 494 -29.24 -2.69 3.15
N PRO A 495 -28.46 -3.53 3.87
CA PRO A 495 -28.91 -4.84 4.36
C PRO A 495 -30.14 -4.78 5.26
N GLN A 496 -30.40 -3.65 5.94
CA GLN A 496 -31.59 -3.43 6.76
C GLN A 496 -32.92 -3.63 6.02
N LEU A 497 -32.95 -3.40 4.71
CA LEU A 497 -34.16 -3.52 3.89
C LEU A 497 -34.53 -4.98 3.56
N LEU A 498 -33.62 -5.94 3.80
CA LEU A 498 -33.91 -7.36 3.69
C LEU A 498 -34.65 -7.90 4.93
N GLU A 499 -34.63 -7.17 6.05
CA GLU A 499 -35.32 -7.54 7.30
C GLU A 499 -35.06 -9.01 7.68
N GLY A 500 -36.11 -9.78 8.01
CA GLY A 500 -36.02 -11.20 8.34
C GLY A 500 -35.52 -12.12 7.22
N LYS A 501 -35.39 -11.64 5.97
CA LYS A 501 -34.83 -12.41 4.84
C LYS A 501 -33.31 -12.41 4.83
N LEU A 502 -32.64 -11.45 5.48
CA LEU A 502 -31.18 -11.30 5.44
C LEU A 502 -30.45 -12.56 5.94
N GLU A 503 -30.78 -13.01 7.16
CA GLU A 503 -30.15 -14.18 7.78
C GLU A 503 -30.29 -15.48 6.95
N PRO A 504 -31.50 -15.90 6.51
CA PRO A 504 -31.63 -17.12 5.69
C PRO A 504 -31.00 -16.97 4.29
N MET A 505 -31.09 -15.81 3.65
CA MET A 505 -30.44 -15.56 2.35
C MET A 505 -28.92 -15.69 2.44
N LEU A 506 -28.29 -15.08 3.45
CA LEU A 506 -26.83 -15.14 3.62
C LEU A 506 -26.34 -16.55 4.01
N LYS A 507 -27.10 -17.31 4.80
CA LYS A 507 -26.81 -18.73 5.07
C LYS A 507 -26.82 -19.56 3.79
N LEU A 508 -27.83 -19.34 2.94
CA LEU A 508 -27.94 -20.00 1.63
C LEU A 508 -26.76 -19.63 0.71
N TRP A 509 -26.49 -18.34 0.51
CA TRP A 509 -25.40 -17.88 -0.36
C TRP A 509 -24.02 -18.35 0.09
N ARG A 510 -23.73 -18.36 1.40
CA ARG A 510 -22.46 -18.93 1.92
C ARG A 510 -22.37 -20.44 1.67
N SER A 511 -23.47 -21.19 1.80
CA SER A 511 -23.52 -22.62 1.44
C SER A 511 -23.30 -22.86 -0.06
N LEU A 512 -23.96 -22.08 -0.93
CA LEU A 512 -23.78 -22.17 -2.38
C LEU A 512 -22.35 -21.79 -2.79
N ALA A 513 -21.73 -20.79 -2.16
CA ALA A 513 -20.33 -20.45 -2.41
C ALA A 513 -19.38 -21.63 -2.15
N VAL A 514 -19.61 -22.38 -1.06
CA VAL A 514 -18.88 -23.63 -0.77
C VAL A 514 -19.14 -24.69 -1.85
N GLN A 515 -20.39 -24.88 -2.27
CA GLN A 515 -20.74 -25.81 -3.35
C GLN A 515 -20.10 -25.44 -4.71
N LYS A 516 -19.81 -24.16 -4.95
CA LYS A 516 -19.09 -23.68 -6.16
C LYS A 516 -17.56 -23.66 -6.01
N GLY A 517 -17.02 -24.13 -4.89
CA GLY A 517 -15.57 -24.27 -4.66
C GLY A 517 -14.87 -23.11 -3.96
N PHE A 518 -15.61 -22.14 -3.41
CA PHE A 518 -15.04 -21.05 -2.59
C PHE A 518 -15.07 -21.42 -1.09
N PRO A 519 -14.17 -20.91 -0.23
CA PRO A 519 -14.25 -21.14 1.22
C PRO A 519 -15.45 -20.50 1.93
N GLY A 520 -16.33 -19.83 1.18
CA GLY A 520 -17.46 -19.03 1.68
C GLY A 520 -17.62 -17.76 0.84
N LEU A 521 -18.37 -16.80 1.39
CA LEU A 521 -18.64 -15.50 0.77
C LEU A 521 -18.41 -14.40 1.81
N TYR A 522 -17.67 -13.35 1.45
CA TYR A 522 -17.31 -12.24 2.32
C TYR A 522 -18.23 -11.05 2.06
N ILE A 523 -19.15 -10.78 2.99
CA ILE A 523 -20.22 -9.81 2.83
C ILE A 523 -19.89 -8.51 3.56
N ILE A 524 -20.04 -7.37 2.88
CA ILE A 524 -19.88 -6.05 3.50
C ILE A 524 -21.11 -5.15 3.32
N SER A 525 -21.47 -4.38 4.35
CA SER A 525 -22.49 -3.31 4.30
C SER A 525 -21.91 -1.95 3.91
N SER A 526 -22.74 -1.02 3.45
CA SER A 526 -22.37 0.40 3.28
C SER A 526 -22.82 1.24 4.47
N VAL A 527 -21.87 1.83 5.18
CA VAL A 527 -22.08 2.93 6.12
C VAL A 527 -22.38 4.21 5.33
N GLY A 528 -23.58 4.74 5.53
CA GLY A 528 -24.07 5.98 4.91
C GLY A 528 -25.13 6.65 5.79
N ARG A 529 -25.75 7.74 5.31
CA ARG A 529 -26.64 8.60 6.11
C ARG A 529 -27.69 7.85 6.96
N ARG A 530 -28.39 6.88 6.36
CA ARG A 530 -29.47 6.10 7.00
C ARG A 530 -29.00 4.91 7.82
N PHE A 531 -27.72 4.54 7.74
CA PHE A 531 -27.15 3.39 8.45
C PHE A 531 -27.49 3.46 9.94
N TYR A 532 -27.07 4.53 10.62
CA TYR A 532 -27.34 4.78 12.05
C TYR A 532 -28.83 5.00 12.41
N GLU A 533 -29.71 5.22 11.44
CA GLU A 533 -31.14 5.42 11.65
C GLU A 533 -31.92 4.09 11.56
N GLU A 534 -31.32 3.06 10.93
CA GLU A 534 -32.02 1.84 10.50
C GLU A 534 -31.26 0.53 10.84
N HIS A 535 -30.38 0.50 11.86
CA HIS A 535 -29.72 -0.73 12.32
C HIS A 535 -30.72 -1.70 13.00
N ASN A 536 -31.50 -2.42 12.19
CA ASN A 536 -32.46 -3.43 12.64
C ASN A 536 -31.96 -4.87 12.40
N TYR A 537 -30.72 -5.05 11.94
CA TYR A 537 -30.11 -6.36 11.66
C TYR A 537 -28.96 -6.68 12.62
N LYS A 538 -28.71 -7.97 12.78
CA LYS A 538 -27.55 -8.54 13.48
C LYS A 538 -26.27 -8.29 12.68
N ALA A 539 -25.39 -7.43 13.18
CA ALA A 539 -24.17 -7.04 12.47
C ALA A 539 -23.20 -8.22 12.26
N GLU A 540 -23.23 -9.22 13.15
CA GLU A 540 -22.49 -10.47 13.07
C GLU A 540 -22.90 -11.38 11.89
N LEU A 541 -23.99 -11.06 11.17
CA LEU A 541 -24.32 -11.72 9.91
C LEU A 541 -23.38 -11.32 8.77
N LEU A 542 -22.74 -10.15 8.86
CA LEU A 542 -21.87 -9.58 7.84
C LEU A 542 -20.40 -9.70 8.28
N ASP A 543 -19.49 -9.78 7.31
CA ASP A 543 -18.06 -9.84 7.58
C ASP A 543 -17.45 -8.44 7.83
N GLY A 544 -18.09 -7.37 7.34
CA GLY A 544 -17.64 -5.99 7.56
C GLY A 544 -18.61 -4.90 7.10
N ALA A 545 -18.19 -3.64 7.24
CA ALA A 545 -18.91 -2.46 6.77
C ALA A 545 -17.93 -1.44 6.17
N PHE A 546 -18.31 -0.71 5.11
CA PHE A 546 -17.47 0.30 4.47
C PHE A 546 -18.11 1.69 4.41
N HIS A 547 -17.31 2.74 4.58
CA HIS A 547 -17.79 4.12 4.49
C HIS A 547 -17.90 4.57 3.03
N ASN A 548 -19.14 4.67 2.53
CA ASN A 548 -19.45 5.05 1.14
C ASN A 548 -19.17 6.55 0.88
N SER A 549 -19.38 7.40 1.88
CA SER A 549 -18.97 8.80 1.84
C SER A 549 -18.66 9.31 3.24
N ALA A 550 -18.01 10.47 3.34
CA ALA A 550 -17.86 11.15 4.63
C ALA A 550 -19.18 11.77 5.15
N ASN A 551 -20.33 11.58 4.49
CA ASN A 551 -21.64 12.02 4.99
C ASN A 551 -22.25 11.09 6.06
N CYS A 552 -21.41 10.30 6.75
CA CYS A 552 -21.75 9.70 8.04
C CYS A 552 -21.92 10.80 9.10
N ARG A 553 -22.72 10.57 10.14
CA ARG A 553 -23.34 11.61 10.98
C ARG A 553 -22.39 12.56 11.74
N ASP A 554 -21.08 12.30 11.75
CA ASP A 554 -20.02 13.13 12.34
C ASP A 554 -18.82 13.42 11.41
N LEU A 555 -18.85 12.96 10.15
CA LEU A 555 -17.70 13.00 9.23
C LEU A 555 -17.82 14.06 8.12
N CYS A 556 -18.73 15.02 8.19
CA CYS A 556 -19.03 16.01 7.12
C CYS A 556 -17.78 16.64 6.47
N GLY A 557 -17.31 16.08 5.33
CA GLY A 557 -16.08 16.49 4.63
C GLY A 557 -14.76 16.18 5.36
N GLY A 558 -14.77 15.28 6.36
CA GLY A 558 -13.73 15.12 7.37
C GLY A 558 -13.08 13.73 7.45
N VAL A 559 -11.94 13.74 8.14
CA VAL A 559 -11.01 12.63 8.41
C VAL A 559 -11.67 11.40 9.04
N ALA A 560 -11.43 10.21 8.49
CA ALA A 560 -11.85 8.96 9.15
C ALA A 560 -11.11 8.75 10.49
N SER A 561 -11.84 8.41 11.55
CA SER A 561 -11.32 8.42 12.93
C SER A 561 -11.80 7.22 13.77
N ASN A 562 -11.37 7.15 15.03
CA ASN A 562 -11.82 6.12 15.97
C ASN A 562 -13.26 6.31 16.47
N ARG A 563 -13.92 7.45 16.21
CA ARG A 563 -15.28 7.70 16.71
C ARG A 563 -16.28 6.67 16.16
N ASP A 564 -16.15 6.33 14.87
CA ASP A 564 -17.06 5.42 14.20
C ASP A 564 -16.84 3.93 14.58
N LEU A 565 -15.66 3.57 15.11
CA LEU A 565 -15.35 2.20 15.58
C LEU A 565 -16.32 1.68 16.64
N PHE A 566 -16.96 2.59 17.39
CA PHE A 566 -17.90 2.24 18.45
C PHE A 566 -19.35 2.14 17.94
N LEU A 567 -19.66 2.74 16.80
CA LEU A 567 -21.01 2.78 16.22
C LEU A 567 -21.24 1.67 15.19
N VAL A 568 -20.23 1.39 14.35
CA VAL A 568 -20.21 0.21 13.47
C VAL A 568 -20.06 -1.04 14.35
N LYS A 569 -20.88 -2.07 14.12
CA LYS A 569 -20.88 -3.31 14.93
C LYS A 569 -20.37 -4.53 14.16
N GLU A 570 -20.24 -4.41 12.85
CA GLU A 570 -19.65 -5.42 11.98
C GLU A 570 -18.17 -5.67 12.34
N PRO A 571 -17.65 -6.92 12.20
CA PRO A 571 -16.31 -7.27 12.67
C PRO A 571 -15.17 -6.45 12.05
N HIS A 572 -15.30 -6.08 10.78
CA HIS A 572 -14.31 -5.31 10.04
C HIS A 572 -14.87 -3.98 9.55
N GLN A 573 -14.26 -2.87 9.95
CA GLN A 573 -14.64 -1.53 9.46
C GLN A 573 -13.63 -0.99 8.44
N TYR A 574 -14.12 -0.74 7.23
CA TYR A 574 -13.40 -0.09 6.14
C TYR A 574 -13.75 1.39 6.09
N TRP A 575 -12.73 2.24 6.17
CA TRP A 575 -12.89 3.68 6.09
C TRP A 575 -12.96 4.15 4.63
N GLY A 576 -13.33 5.40 4.43
CA GLY A 576 -13.40 5.99 3.11
C GLY A 576 -13.38 7.51 3.11
N ALA A 577 -13.38 8.06 1.90
CA ALA A 577 -13.38 9.50 1.62
C ALA A 577 -14.33 9.87 0.48
N THR A 578 -14.57 11.16 0.32
CA THR A 578 -15.49 11.74 -0.67
C THR A 578 -14.83 12.88 -1.41
N THR A 579 -15.10 13.00 -2.70
CA THR A 579 -14.69 14.14 -3.55
C THR A 579 -15.69 15.31 -3.53
N GLY A 580 -16.68 15.28 -2.63
CA GLY A 580 -17.79 16.22 -2.60
C GLY A 580 -19.10 15.59 -3.10
N PHE A 581 -20.17 16.38 -3.08
CA PHE A 581 -21.50 15.97 -3.52
C PHE A 581 -22.29 17.21 -3.97
N ASP A 582 -23.05 17.13 -5.06
CA ASP A 582 -23.97 18.17 -5.51
C ASP A 582 -25.09 17.54 -6.35
N GLY A 583 -26.22 17.24 -5.72
CA GLY A 583 -27.34 16.54 -6.36
C GLY A 583 -28.25 17.43 -7.23
N ARG A 584 -27.87 18.69 -7.50
CA ARG A 584 -28.75 19.66 -8.19
C ARG A 584 -29.15 19.25 -9.60
N VAL A 585 -28.36 18.40 -10.28
CA VAL A 585 -28.72 17.84 -11.61
C VAL A 585 -30.03 17.04 -11.56
N HIS A 586 -30.29 16.34 -10.45
CA HIS A 586 -31.51 15.56 -10.22
C HIS A 586 -32.56 16.29 -9.39
N GLY A 587 -32.43 17.62 -9.23
CA GLY A 587 -33.33 18.42 -8.40
C GLY A 587 -33.18 18.21 -6.89
N ASN A 588 -32.15 17.49 -6.44
CA ASN A 588 -31.89 17.31 -5.01
C ASN A 588 -31.28 18.59 -4.42
N GLY A 589 -31.74 18.95 -3.21
CA GLY A 589 -31.20 20.09 -2.46
C GLY A 589 -29.91 19.76 -1.72
N GLY A 590 -28.96 20.70 -1.72
CA GLY A 590 -27.71 20.61 -0.95
C GLY A 590 -26.48 20.25 -1.80
N ALA A 591 -25.35 20.85 -1.44
CA ALA A 591 -24.05 20.56 -2.03
C ALA A 591 -22.95 20.62 -0.96
N MET A 592 -22.08 19.62 -0.94
CA MET A 592 -20.85 19.55 -0.16
C MET A 592 -19.67 19.76 -1.12
N LYS A 593 -19.03 20.92 -1.05
CA LYS A 593 -17.82 21.21 -1.83
C LYS A 593 -16.61 20.70 -1.06
N VAL A 594 -15.82 19.84 -1.70
CA VAL A 594 -14.51 19.38 -1.21
C VAL A 594 -13.52 19.69 -2.33
N THR A 595 -12.49 20.49 -2.10
CA THR A 595 -11.46 20.71 -3.14
C THR A 595 -10.47 19.54 -3.16
N PRO A 596 -9.65 19.38 -4.23
CA PRO A 596 -8.55 18.41 -4.21
C PRO A 596 -7.59 18.57 -3.02
N LYS A 597 -7.41 19.79 -2.51
CA LYS A 597 -6.58 20.06 -1.32
C LYS A 597 -7.22 19.50 -0.05
N ASP A 598 -8.53 19.73 0.13
CA ASP A 598 -9.27 19.23 1.29
C ASP A 598 -9.35 17.70 1.26
N PHE A 599 -9.56 17.13 0.06
CA PHE A 599 -9.50 15.69 -0.18
C PHE A 599 -8.13 15.10 0.17
N GLN A 600 -7.02 15.68 -0.32
CA GLN A 600 -5.67 15.24 0.03
C GLN A 600 -5.44 15.28 1.55
N HIS A 601 -5.87 16.36 2.21
CA HIS A 601 -5.72 16.54 3.65
C HIS A 601 -6.50 15.46 4.43
N ALA A 602 -7.76 15.23 4.08
CA ALA A 602 -8.59 14.19 4.67
C ALA A 602 -7.99 12.78 4.50
N LEU A 603 -7.44 12.48 3.31
CA LEU A 603 -6.75 11.20 3.05
C LEU A 603 -5.51 11.02 3.93
N VAL A 604 -4.59 12.00 3.93
CA VAL A 604 -3.35 11.95 4.73
C VAL A 604 -3.64 11.73 6.21
N GLN A 605 -4.61 12.47 6.76
CA GLN A 605 -4.99 12.32 8.16
C GLN A 605 -5.71 10.97 8.43
N SER A 606 -6.50 10.47 7.49
CA SER A 606 -7.15 9.16 7.60
C SER A 606 -6.12 8.03 7.62
N PHE A 607 -5.12 8.06 6.73
CA PHE A 607 -4.04 7.08 6.70
C PHE A 607 -3.16 7.15 7.97
N ALA A 608 -2.87 8.36 8.48
CA ALA A 608 -2.18 8.53 9.76
C ALA A 608 -2.96 7.95 10.94
N ASN A 609 -4.30 8.09 10.95
CA ASN A 609 -5.16 7.49 11.97
C ASN A 609 -5.15 5.95 11.92
N MET A 610 -5.01 5.34 10.74
CA MET A 610 -4.81 3.88 10.64
C MET A 610 -3.51 3.45 11.34
N THR A 611 -2.41 4.19 11.14
CA THR A 611 -1.13 3.96 11.83
C THR A 611 -1.25 4.05 13.35
N ALA A 612 -2.15 4.90 13.85
CA ALA A 612 -2.37 5.09 15.27
C ALA A 612 -3.13 3.94 15.95
N MET A 613 -3.71 3.01 15.17
CA MET A 613 -4.64 1.98 15.64
C MET A 613 -4.21 0.56 15.21
N PRO A 614 -3.04 0.05 15.65
CA PRO A 614 -2.54 -1.28 15.28
C PRO A 614 -3.49 -2.42 15.67
N GLN A 615 -4.38 -2.21 16.64
CA GLN A 615 -5.42 -3.15 17.04
C GLN A 615 -6.56 -3.29 16.03
N ARG A 616 -6.67 -2.43 15.01
CA ARG A 616 -7.63 -2.55 13.90
C ARG A 616 -7.20 -3.74 13.03
N HIS A 617 -7.65 -4.94 13.40
CA HIS A 617 -7.48 -6.12 12.57
C HIS A 617 -8.29 -5.95 11.29
N LEU A 618 -7.63 -6.01 10.15
CA LEU A 618 -8.27 -6.20 8.86
C LEU A 618 -7.48 -7.27 8.11
N PRO A 619 -8.13 -8.22 7.42
CA PRO A 619 -7.43 -9.15 6.53
C PRO A 619 -6.81 -8.41 5.33
N GLU A 620 -7.45 -7.32 4.89
CA GLU A 620 -7.01 -6.42 3.83
C GLU A 620 -7.34 -4.97 4.17
N ASN A 621 -6.42 -4.01 4.02
CA ASN A 621 -6.68 -2.61 4.36
C ASN A 621 -7.42 -1.87 3.23
N LEU A 622 -8.65 -2.26 2.93
CA LEU A 622 -9.48 -1.58 1.93
C LEU A 622 -9.84 -0.16 2.40
N PHE A 623 -9.78 0.80 1.49
CA PHE A 623 -10.19 2.19 1.73
C PHE A 623 -11.07 2.68 0.59
N PHE A 624 -12.30 3.10 0.88
CA PHE A 624 -13.30 3.39 -0.13
C PHE A 624 -13.25 4.86 -0.55
N VAL A 625 -13.40 5.13 -1.84
CA VAL A 625 -13.64 6.50 -2.31
C VAL A 625 -14.95 6.52 -3.08
N GLY A 626 -15.85 7.36 -2.60
CA GLY A 626 -16.95 7.89 -3.38
C GLY A 626 -16.44 9.05 -4.27
N SER A 627 -16.48 8.94 -5.59
CA SER A 627 -16.57 7.71 -6.40
C SER A 627 -15.63 7.86 -7.60
N TRP A 628 -15.51 6.86 -8.46
CA TRP A 628 -14.82 7.03 -9.74
C TRP A 628 -15.52 8.09 -10.60
N ASN A 629 -16.81 7.89 -10.89
CA ASN A 629 -17.51 8.54 -12.00
C ASN A 629 -18.97 8.99 -11.73
N HIS A 630 -19.40 9.27 -10.48
CA HIS A 630 -20.75 9.78 -10.23
C HIS A 630 -20.89 11.27 -10.58
N TRP A 631 -20.94 11.56 -11.89
CA TRP A 631 -20.85 12.91 -12.45
C TRP A 631 -22.05 13.80 -12.13
N ALA A 632 -23.27 13.25 -12.21
CA ALA A 632 -24.50 14.01 -11.97
C ALA A 632 -24.66 14.43 -10.49
N GLU A 633 -24.03 13.72 -9.55
CA GLU A 633 -23.91 14.12 -8.14
C GLU A 633 -22.56 14.76 -7.79
N GLN A 634 -21.71 15.06 -8.77
CA GLN A 634 -20.37 15.67 -8.58
C GLN A 634 -19.41 14.89 -7.64
N HIS A 635 -19.72 13.64 -7.34
CA HIS A 635 -18.99 12.77 -6.42
C HIS A 635 -18.00 11.91 -7.23
N THR A 636 -17.03 12.56 -7.87
CA THR A 636 -16.21 12.02 -8.97
C THR A 636 -14.70 12.29 -8.80
N LEU A 637 -13.89 11.24 -8.92
CA LEU A 637 -12.42 11.23 -9.00
C LEU A 637 -11.88 11.46 -10.41
N GLU A 638 -12.65 11.14 -11.47
CA GLU A 638 -12.21 11.29 -12.86
C GLU A 638 -11.74 12.72 -13.20
N PRO A 639 -10.81 12.87 -14.16
CA PRO A 639 -10.32 14.19 -14.56
C PRO A 639 -11.44 15.10 -15.07
N ASP A 640 -11.48 16.32 -14.55
CA ASP A 640 -12.54 17.28 -14.81
C ASP A 640 -12.04 18.61 -15.41
N ASP A 641 -12.95 19.39 -15.97
CA ASP A 641 -12.63 20.65 -16.67
C ASP A 641 -12.07 21.75 -15.75
N THR A 642 -12.33 21.66 -14.44
CA THR A 642 -12.02 22.66 -13.42
C THR A 642 -10.68 22.38 -12.72
N TYR A 643 -10.48 21.14 -12.26
CA TYR A 643 -9.29 20.71 -11.52
C TYR A 643 -8.34 19.81 -12.33
N VAL A 644 -8.72 19.43 -13.56
CA VAL A 644 -7.94 18.54 -14.42
C VAL A 644 -7.64 17.23 -13.69
N PHE A 645 -6.39 16.86 -13.45
CA PHE A 645 -5.99 15.68 -12.68
C PHE A 645 -5.95 15.92 -11.15
N GLY A 646 -6.59 16.97 -10.64
CA GLY A 646 -6.46 17.42 -9.26
C GLY A 646 -6.75 16.35 -8.20
N TYR A 647 -7.90 15.67 -8.27
CA TYR A 647 -8.25 14.63 -7.29
C TYR A 647 -7.37 13.38 -7.40
N LEU A 648 -6.99 12.98 -8.61
CA LEU A 648 -6.07 11.85 -8.82
C LEU A 648 -4.66 12.17 -8.31
N SER A 649 -4.18 13.40 -8.53
CA SER A 649 -2.93 13.92 -7.97
C SER A 649 -2.98 13.97 -6.44
N ALA A 650 -4.09 14.46 -5.87
CA ALA A 650 -4.33 14.50 -4.44
C ALA A 650 -4.32 13.10 -3.79
N LEU A 651 -4.98 12.12 -4.42
CA LEU A 651 -4.96 10.72 -4.01
C LEU A 651 -3.54 10.16 -4.01
N ARG A 652 -2.84 10.28 -5.15
CA ARG A 652 -1.47 9.81 -5.29
C ARG A 652 -0.53 10.45 -4.26
N ASN A 653 -0.61 11.77 -4.09
CA ASN A 653 0.18 12.50 -3.10
C ASN A 653 -0.06 11.97 -1.68
N ALA A 654 -1.31 11.72 -1.30
CA ALA A 654 -1.63 11.17 0.03
C ALA A 654 -1.07 9.76 0.23
N LEU A 655 -1.13 8.91 -0.81
CA LEU A 655 -0.57 7.56 -0.79
C LEU A 655 0.98 7.53 -0.81
N GLU A 656 1.64 8.56 -1.35
CA GLU A 656 3.10 8.76 -1.34
C GLU A 656 3.60 9.53 -0.09
N HIS A 657 2.71 9.94 0.83
CA HIS A 657 3.04 10.68 2.05
C HIS A 657 2.31 10.16 3.31
N VAL A 658 1.98 8.87 3.37
CA VAL A 658 1.47 8.21 4.59
C VAL A 658 2.52 8.38 5.70
N GLN A 659 2.15 9.04 6.79
CA GLN A 659 3.10 9.37 7.85
C GLN A 659 3.33 8.18 8.79
N PRO A 660 4.57 7.68 8.95
CA PRO A 660 4.87 6.67 9.93
C PRO A 660 4.77 7.28 11.35
N LYS A 661 4.13 6.56 12.28
CA LYS A 661 3.94 7.01 13.65
C LYS A 661 5.23 6.79 14.44
N LYS A 662 5.89 7.87 14.85
CA LYS A 662 7.03 7.78 15.79
C LYS A 662 6.60 7.10 17.07
N LEU A 663 7.47 6.24 17.60
CA LEU A 663 7.34 5.74 18.95
C LEU A 663 7.51 6.93 19.93
N GLU A 664 6.65 7.02 20.93
CA GLU A 664 6.76 8.08 21.94
C GLU A 664 8.10 7.97 22.68
N ALA A 665 8.71 9.12 22.96
CA ALA A 665 9.83 9.17 23.88
C ALA A 665 9.32 8.66 25.24
N LEU A 666 10.05 7.72 25.86
CA LEU A 666 9.70 7.30 27.21
C LEU A 666 9.80 8.51 28.12
N LYS A 667 8.71 8.80 28.85
CA LYS A 667 8.76 9.69 29.99
C LYS A 667 9.70 9.05 31.01
N THR A 668 10.96 9.49 31.04
CA THR A 668 11.88 9.22 32.14
C THR A 668 11.22 9.79 33.39
N GLY A 669 10.71 8.91 34.25
CA GLY A 669 9.93 9.32 35.40
C GLY A 669 10.78 10.16 36.34
N SER A 670 10.53 11.47 36.38
CA SER A 670 10.95 12.28 37.52
C SER A 670 10.16 11.77 38.72
N THR A 671 10.86 11.12 39.65
CA THR A 671 10.32 10.78 40.97
C THR A 671 10.04 12.06 41.75
N THR A 672 8.84 12.61 41.60
CA THR A 672 8.22 13.45 42.62
C THR A 672 7.35 12.55 43.47
N HIS A 673 7.87 12.16 44.64
CA HIS A 673 7.04 11.66 45.72
C HIS A 673 6.07 12.77 46.14
N GLU A 674 4.80 12.65 45.74
CA GLU A 674 3.73 13.21 46.55
C GLU A 674 3.18 12.08 47.43
N SER A 675 3.14 12.37 48.72
CA SER A 675 2.95 11.39 49.79
C SER A 675 1.47 11.16 50.11
N VAL A 676 1.10 9.87 50.14
CA VAL A 676 0.00 9.23 50.91
C VAL A 676 -1.37 9.91 50.83
#